data_AF-A0AAW5C361-F1
#
_entry.id   AF-A0AAW5C361-F1
#
_cell.length_a   1.000
_cell.length_b   1.000
_cell.length_c   1.000
_cell.angle_alpha   90.00
_cell.angle_beta   90.00
_cell.angle_gamma   90.00
#
_symmetry.space_group_name_H-M   'P 1'
#
loop_
_entity.id
_entity.type
_entity.pdbx_description
1 polymer ?
#
loop_
_entity_poly.entity_id
_entity_poly.type
_entity_poly.pdbx_seq_one_letter_code
_entity_poly.pdbx_strand_id
1 'polypeptide(L)'
;MNLYILPIQRVLLEYVLKLGDMIFFPGNISNKDIECSSLTDDEKKKLRLVVKNNQRYFTKYLKGIAFLLMSSQYNIDEINNDITIFEKILNDANRQFDYIRILECPFNRPEYTIGIPGLIDGKRILFSINDDYLIVTYINGEEEFYLMQKGIGLDLGIREDNNPKLYRALYSHRNDEVYNLYRRYIAEACEALQIIDETRCFVFLFSKIDGMGLCDTYHFTDNKKRILSIVAENQLDFDSISSQLYFYSKEIRTEVVHKEKRIDELVSLSKAHNINQKLFNIIIRFCTKVIDSGITSIESLKEYILSEVRKYVYKTPQEQLLAELPTVYDQRTTYVAVLEGLQINFPEKRGNYLLIPSLDHFESNKYYKNYIAKDLGEEYESIFNDFSIEDFEYIIEILYRCERSDDKYSRIIGLNLPKLNDDDMCSPNIREPFVDYICNKLHECLYYDMLSGGDILNGEVLPPKVGIQAGIRAIYEFVEDKEELYLQYVPGRVFSEYQIPPEPYQCIQIYKDDIYQILFGNANYIDDLCKRSLVNVCETEYIRDWTQRISYLFDTFDGIDPRNYNKEKVIKLVFTMLSIDKTDYLQNKKKYEQLKNKYRNPILHGGKSIFEIESNINEIKKVGLYLQNTIVDYCIKIHSLSISTWEELDNVYRVKQRSLKV
;
A
#
# COMPACT_ATOMS: atom_id res chain seq x y z
N MET A 1 -19.15 -25.65 -19.91
CA MET A 1 -18.38 -24.75 -19.04
C MET A 1 -17.65 -25.61 -18.04
N ASN A 2 -16.35 -25.37 -17.87
CA ASN A 2 -15.50 -26.13 -16.96
C ASN A 2 -15.65 -25.59 -15.54
N LEU A 3 -15.58 -26.46 -14.54
CA LEU A 3 -15.76 -26.10 -13.13
C LEU A 3 -14.40 -25.98 -12.44
N TYR A 4 -14.29 -24.97 -11.58
CA TYR A 4 -13.08 -24.70 -10.81
C TYR A 4 -13.40 -24.28 -9.39
N ILE A 5 -12.43 -24.50 -8.49
CA ILE A 5 -12.48 -24.02 -7.11
C ILE A 5 -11.29 -23.13 -6.84
N LEU A 6 -11.57 -21.98 -6.24
CA LEU A 6 -10.58 -21.13 -5.61
C LEU A 6 -10.65 -21.28 -4.09
N PRO A 7 -9.53 -21.50 -3.40
CA PRO A 7 -9.48 -21.41 -1.95
C PRO A 7 -9.49 -19.94 -1.49
N ILE A 8 -10.04 -19.71 -0.31
CA ILE A 8 -10.08 -18.40 0.35
C ILE A 8 -9.73 -18.62 1.82
N GLN A 9 -8.57 -18.09 2.24
CA GLN A 9 -8.16 -18.09 3.64
C GLN A 9 -8.80 -16.91 4.40
N ARG A 10 -8.69 -16.96 5.73
CA ARG A 10 -8.99 -15.84 6.64
C ARG A 10 -10.44 -15.36 6.58
N VAL A 11 -11.33 -16.33 6.49
CA VAL A 11 -12.76 -16.11 6.56
C VAL A 11 -13.39 -17.27 7.30
N LEU A 12 -14.13 -16.96 8.37
CA LEU A 12 -15.01 -17.91 9.00
C LEU A 12 -16.35 -17.83 8.29
N LEU A 13 -16.69 -18.90 7.57
CA LEU A 13 -17.93 -19.03 6.82
C LEU A 13 -18.69 -20.25 7.35
N GLU A 14 -19.91 -20.04 7.83
CA GLU A 14 -20.74 -21.13 8.39
C GLU A 14 -21.87 -21.58 7.46
N TYR A 15 -22.09 -20.87 6.35
CA TYR A 15 -23.19 -21.10 5.41
C TYR A 15 -22.75 -20.93 3.96
N VAL A 16 -23.62 -21.31 3.03
CA VAL A 16 -23.39 -21.10 1.60
C VAL A 16 -23.93 -19.73 1.19
N LEU A 17 -23.11 -18.97 0.47
CA LEU A 17 -23.45 -17.65 -0.04
C LEU A 17 -23.33 -17.64 -1.57
N LYS A 18 -24.34 -17.13 -2.26
CA LYS A 18 -24.29 -16.88 -3.70
C LYS A 18 -23.71 -15.50 -3.96
N LEU A 19 -22.65 -15.43 -4.77
CA LEU A 19 -21.99 -14.19 -5.18
C LEU A 19 -22.10 -14.09 -6.71
N GLY A 20 -23.24 -13.54 -7.17
CA GLY A 20 -23.56 -13.52 -8.60
C GLY A 20 -23.70 -14.93 -9.16
N ASP A 21 -22.81 -15.29 -10.10
CA ASP A 21 -22.77 -16.62 -10.74
C ASP A 21 -21.81 -17.60 -10.02
N MET A 22 -21.23 -17.19 -8.88
CA MET A 22 -20.29 -17.99 -8.10
C MET A 22 -20.90 -18.42 -6.77
N ILE A 23 -20.41 -19.53 -6.23
CA ILE A 23 -20.90 -20.12 -4.97
C ILE A 23 -19.78 -20.13 -3.97
N PHE A 24 -19.94 -19.40 -2.87
CA PHE A 24 -18.99 -19.34 -1.77
C PHE A 24 -19.46 -20.24 -0.63
N PHE A 25 -18.61 -21.18 -0.19
CA PHE A 25 -19.02 -22.24 0.75
C PHE A 25 -17.84 -22.72 1.62
N PRO A 26 -18.10 -23.21 2.84
CA PRO A 26 -17.07 -23.84 3.66
C PRO A 26 -16.88 -25.31 3.26
N GLY A 27 -15.64 -25.81 3.30
CA GLY A 27 -15.33 -27.17 2.84
C GLY A 27 -16.01 -28.30 3.63
N ASN A 28 -16.47 -28.03 4.85
CA ASN A 28 -17.18 -28.96 5.74
C ASN A 28 -18.69 -28.73 5.79
N ILE A 29 -19.26 -28.02 4.81
CA ILE A 29 -20.69 -27.68 4.77
C ILE A 29 -21.60 -28.92 4.83
N SER A 30 -22.70 -28.83 5.57
CA SER A 30 -23.69 -29.92 5.66
C SER A 30 -24.72 -29.85 4.53
N ASN A 31 -25.34 -30.99 4.20
CA ASN A 31 -26.46 -31.00 3.24
C ASN A 31 -27.61 -30.09 3.67
N LYS A 32 -27.86 -29.96 4.99
CA LYS A 32 -28.91 -29.09 5.52
C LYS A 32 -28.63 -27.62 5.18
N ASP A 33 -27.38 -27.19 5.33
CA ASP A 33 -27.00 -25.81 5.05
C ASP A 33 -27.06 -25.50 3.55
N ILE A 34 -26.72 -26.49 2.70
CA ILE A 34 -26.93 -26.39 1.25
C ILE A 34 -28.43 -26.24 0.93
N GLU A 35 -29.31 -27.00 1.58
CA GLU A 35 -30.77 -26.88 1.35
C GLU A 35 -31.31 -25.52 1.77
N CYS A 36 -30.81 -24.96 2.88
CA CYS A 36 -31.20 -23.65 3.41
C CYS A 36 -30.61 -22.45 2.64
N SER A 37 -29.76 -22.70 1.64
CA SER A 37 -29.15 -21.63 0.82
C SER A 37 -30.10 -21.08 -0.25
N SER A 38 -29.74 -19.90 -0.76
CA SER A 38 -30.41 -19.18 -1.86
C SER A 38 -30.20 -19.82 -3.24
N LEU A 39 -29.39 -20.88 -3.33
CA LEU A 39 -29.03 -21.55 -4.57
C LEU A 39 -30.24 -22.20 -5.27
N THR A 40 -30.16 -22.30 -6.60
CA THR A 40 -31.09 -23.11 -7.40
C THR A 40 -30.90 -24.60 -7.17
N ASP A 41 -31.89 -25.43 -7.50
CA ASP A 41 -31.81 -26.88 -7.31
C ASP A 41 -30.62 -27.53 -8.05
N ASP A 42 -30.27 -27.02 -9.23
CA ASP A 42 -29.11 -27.48 -10.00
C ASP A 42 -27.79 -27.10 -9.32
N GLU A 43 -27.65 -25.86 -8.86
CA GLU A 43 -26.49 -25.40 -8.09
C GLU A 43 -26.32 -26.18 -6.79
N LYS A 44 -27.43 -26.43 -6.06
CA LYS A 44 -27.44 -27.26 -4.86
C LYS A 44 -26.95 -28.68 -5.14
N LYS A 45 -27.43 -29.29 -6.24
CA LYS A 45 -27.00 -30.63 -6.67
C LYS A 45 -25.51 -30.66 -7.00
N LYS A 46 -25.02 -29.68 -7.77
CA LYS A 46 -23.60 -29.54 -8.11
C LYS A 46 -22.73 -29.41 -6.87
N LEU A 47 -23.06 -28.48 -5.97
CA LEU A 47 -22.30 -28.27 -4.73
C LEU A 47 -22.25 -29.54 -3.86
N ARG A 48 -23.36 -30.27 -3.72
CA ARG A 48 -23.38 -31.55 -2.99
C ARG A 48 -22.42 -32.57 -3.56
N LEU A 49 -22.38 -32.71 -4.89
CA LEU A 49 -21.49 -33.67 -5.54
C LEU A 49 -20.03 -33.26 -5.33
N VAL A 50 -19.70 -31.98 -5.50
CA VAL A 50 -18.35 -31.44 -5.24
C VAL A 50 -17.92 -31.70 -3.80
N VAL A 51 -18.73 -31.34 -2.81
CA VAL A 51 -18.40 -31.50 -1.39
C VAL A 51 -18.25 -32.97 -1.01
N LYS A 52 -19.18 -33.82 -1.45
CA LYS A 52 -19.17 -35.26 -1.15
C LYS A 52 -17.97 -35.96 -1.78
N ASN A 53 -17.69 -35.71 -3.05
CA ASN A 53 -16.66 -36.42 -3.79
C ASN A 53 -15.24 -35.97 -3.38
N ASN A 54 -15.10 -34.76 -2.82
CA ASN A 54 -13.80 -34.19 -2.43
C ASN A 54 -13.64 -34.01 -0.91
N GLN A 55 -14.44 -34.70 -0.09
CA GLN A 55 -14.45 -34.53 1.36
C GLN A 55 -13.04 -34.66 2.00
N ARG A 56 -12.20 -35.56 1.48
CA ARG A 56 -10.81 -35.72 1.96
C ARG A 56 -9.95 -34.49 1.70
N TYR A 57 -10.11 -33.81 0.55
CA TYR A 57 -9.40 -32.56 0.24
C TYR A 57 -9.79 -31.47 1.24
N PHE A 58 -11.09 -31.26 1.44
CA PHE A 58 -11.60 -30.21 2.33
C PHE A 58 -11.32 -30.44 3.81
N THR A 59 -11.42 -31.68 4.30
CA THR A 59 -11.30 -31.97 5.74
C THR A 59 -9.87 -32.23 6.21
N LYS A 60 -8.99 -32.69 5.31
CA LYS A 60 -7.61 -33.09 5.67
C LYS A 60 -6.54 -32.12 5.16
N TYR A 61 -6.64 -31.67 3.91
CA TYR A 61 -5.56 -30.90 3.28
C TYR A 61 -5.80 -29.39 3.32
N LEU A 62 -7.06 -28.95 3.29
CA LEU A 62 -7.45 -27.54 3.27
C LEU A 62 -8.44 -27.23 4.41
N LYS A 63 -8.17 -27.77 5.60
CA LYS A 63 -9.06 -27.64 6.77
C LYS A 63 -9.10 -26.17 7.22
N GLY A 64 -10.32 -25.65 7.43
CA GLY A 64 -10.52 -24.27 7.89
C GLY A 64 -10.44 -23.21 6.78
N ILE A 65 -10.37 -23.64 5.52
CA ILE A 65 -10.41 -22.77 4.35
C ILE A 65 -11.83 -22.77 3.77
N ALA A 66 -12.27 -21.61 3.28
CA ALA A 66 -13.51 -21.48 2.51
C ALA A 66 -13.21 -21.55 1.01
N PHE A 67 -14.22 -21.83 0.19
CA PHE A 67 -14.03 -22.13 -1.22
C PHE A 67 -15.04 -21.37 -2.08
N LEU A 68 -14.57 -20.87 -3.22
CA LEU A 68 -15.39 -20.29 -4.26
C LEU A 68 -15.46 -21.27 -5.43
N LEU A 69 -16.64 -21.83 -5.67
CA LEU A 69 -16.94 -22.64 -6.85
C LEU A 69 -17.38 -21.71 -7.97
N MET A 70 -16.72 -21.85 -9.12
CA MET A 70 -16.99 -21.03 -10.30
C MET A 70 -16.92 -21.86 -11.58
N SER A 71 -17.51 -21.30 -12.65
CA SER A 71 -17.42 -21.87 -13.98
C SER A 71 -16.65 -20.95 -14.93
N SER A 72 -15.82 -21.53 -15.79
CA SER A 72 -15.12 -20.80 -16.85
C SER A 72 -15.31 -21.46 -18.21
N GLN A 73 -15.22 -20.64 -19.26
CA GLN A 73 -15.22 -21.12 -20.64
C GLN A 73 -13.90 -21.78 -21.03
N TYR A 74 -12.80 -21.40 -20.37
CA TYR A 74 -11.47 -21.92 -20.63
C TYR A 74 -11.29 -23.29 -19.97
N ASN A 75 -10.60 -24.19 -20.66
CA ASN A 75 -10.14 -25.46 -20.08
C ASN A 75 -8.82 -25.25 -19.32
N ILE A 76 -8.41 -26.25 -18.55
CA ILE A 76 -7.24 -26.09 -17.67
C ILE A 76 -5.94 -25.93 -18.46
N ASP A 77 -5.81 -26.58 -19.62
CA ASP A 77 -4.61 -26.49 -20.45
C ASP A 77 -4.47 -25.08 -21.05
N GLU A 78 -5.57 -24.45 -21.46
CA GLU A 78 -5.60 -23.06 -21.91
C GLU A 78 -5.15 -22.11 -20.81
N ILE A 79 -5.67 -22.29 -19.59
CA ILE A 79 -5.31 -21.45 -18.44
C ILE A 79 -3.84 -21.64 -18.06
N ASN A 80 -3.35 -22.88 -18.09
CA ASN A 80 -1.97 -23.20 -17.73
C ASN A 80 -0.95 -22.69 -18.76
N ASN A 81 -1.34 -22.59 -20.04
CA ASN A 81 -0.48 -22.09 -21.10
C ASN A 81 -0.49 -20.55 -21.24
N ASP A 82 -1.46 -19.87 -20.64
CA ASP A 82 -1.58 -18.41 -20.70
C ASP A 82 -1.89 -17.81 -19.33
N ILE A 83 -0.84 -17.28 -18.69
CA ILE A 83 -0.93 -16.64 -17.37
C ILE A 83 -1.92 -15.48 -17.35
N THR A 84 -2.18 -14.82 -18.47
CA THR A 84 -3.16 -13.72 -18.52
C THR A 84 -4.58 -14.20 -18.29
N ILE A 85 -4.91 -15.43 -18.74
CA ILE A 85 -6.21 -16.06 -18.49
C ILE A 85 -6.34 -16.41 -17.01
N PHE A 86 -5.28 -16.95 -16.41
CA PHE A 86 -5.25 -17.27 -14.99
C PHE A 86 -5.46 -16.03 -14.11
N GLU A 87 -4.69 -14.96 -14.38
CA GLU A 87 -4.82 -13.67 -13.69
C GLU A 87 -6.21 -13.05 -13.86
N LYS A 88 -6.80 -13.17 -15.05
CA LYS A 88 -8.17 -12.70 -15.30
C LYS A 88 -9.18 -13.45 -14.43
N ILE A 89 -9.08 -14.78 -14.34
CA ILE A 89 -9.98 -15.60 -13.53
C ILE A 89 -9.89 -15.18 -12.05
N LEU A 90 -8.68 -14.98 -11.54
CA LEU A 90 -8.46 -14.53 -10.16
C LEU A 90 -9.04 -13.14 -9.91
N ASN A 91 -8.84 -12.20 -10.83
CA ASN A 91 -9.39 -10.84 -10.71
C ASN A 91 -10.93 -10.82 -10.78
N ASP A 92 -11.52 -11.60 -11.68
CA ASP A 92 -12.98 -11.71 -11.82
C ASP A 92 -13.61 -12.33 -10.56
N ALA A 93 -12.94 -13.33 -9.97
CA ALA A 93 -13.31 -13.91 -8.68
C ALA A 93 -13.15 -12.91 -7.54
N ASN A 94 -12.02 -12.18 -7.49
CA ASN A 94 -11.73 -11.17 -6.47
C ASN A 94 -12.79 -10.06 -6.46
N ARG A 95 -13.29 -9.65 -7.62
CA ARG A 95 -14.39 -8.68 -7.75
C ARG A 95 -15.71 -9.19 -7.21
N GLN A 96 -15.97 -10.51 -7.21
CA GLN A 96 -17.21 -11.02 -6.62
C GLN A 96 -17.28 -10.79 -5.11
N PHE A 97 -16.15 -10.58 -4.43
CA PHE A 97 -16.09 -10.29 -3.00
C PHE A 97 -16.35 -8.82 -2.65
N ASP A 98 -16.54 -7.93 -3.64
CA ASP A 98 -16.80 -6.51 -3.38
C ASP A 98 -18.07 -6.31 -2.53
N TYR A 99 -19.09 -7.16 -2.69
CA TYR A 99 -20.30 -7.12 -1.84
C TYR A 99 -19.95 -7.31 -0.37
N ILE A 100 -19.09 -8.28 -0.09
CA ILE A 100 -18.63 -8.58 1.27
C ILE A 100 -17.78 -7.42 1.81
N ARG A 101 -16.83 -6.95 1.02
CA ARG A 101 -15.94 -5.83 1.43
C ARG A 101 -16.70 -4.58 1.79
N ILE A 102 -17.70 -4.21 0.99
CA ILE A 102 -18.50 -3.00 1.21
C ILE A 102 -19.31 -3.08 2.51
N LEU A 103 -19.80 -4.28 2.86
CA LEU A 103 -20.69 -4.47 4.01
C LEU A 103 -19.95 -4.75 5.32
N GLU A 104 -18.79 -5.43 5.26
CA GLU A 104 -18.15 -6.02 6.45
C GLU A 104 -16.71 -5.54 6.71
N CYS A 105 -16.05 -4.89 5.74
CA CYS A 105 -14.65 -4.48 5.88
C CYS A 105 -14.52 -2.95 6.01
N PRO A 106 -14.55 -2.37 7.22
CA PRO A 106 -14.42 -0.93 7.40
C PRO A 106 -12.96 -0.49 7.59
N PHE A 107 -12.62 0.73 7.17
CA PHE A 107 -11.28 1.30 7.34
C PHE A 107 -10.86 1.51 8.80
N ASN A 108 -11.83 1.62 9.71
CA ASN A 108 -11.56 1.77 11.15
C ASN A 108 -11.31 0.44 11.88
N ARG A 109 -11.43 -0.70 11.18
CA ARG A 109 -11.03 -2.02 11.66
C ARG A 109 -10.37 -2.80 10.54
N PRO A 110 -9.19 -2.33 10.08
CA PRO A 110 -8.55 -2.91 8.90
C PRO A 110 -8.06 -4.34 9.14
N GLU A 111 -8.21 -4.88 10.35
CA GLU A 111 -7.90 -6.26 10.69
C GLU A 111 -8.98 -7.26 10.21
N TYR A 112 -10.17 -6.77 9.85
CA TYR A 112 -11.30 -7.57 9.36
C TYR A 112 -11.38 -7.50 7.85
N THR A 113 -10.35 -7.99 7.16
CA THR A 113 -10.37 -8.14 5.70
C THR A 113 -10.44 -9.61 5.30
N ILE A 114 -11.24 -9.89 4.27
CA ILE A 114 -11.31 -11.22 3.68
C ILE A 114 -10.07 -11.50 2.83
N GLY A 115 -9.58 -12.74 2.85
CA GLY A 115 -8.45 -13.17 2.03
C GLY A 115 -8.69 -12.99 0.53
N ILE A 116 -7.60 -12.86 -0.23
CA ILE A 116 -7.65 -12.77 -1.69
C ILE A 116 -8.00 -14.16 -2.26
N PRO A 117 -9.02 -14.29 -3.14
CA PRO A 117 -9.37 -15.57 -3.72
C PRO A 117 -8.23 -16.18 -4.51
N GLY A 118 -7.96 -17.46 -4.27
CA GLY A 118 -6.87 -18.19 -4.90
C GLY A 118 -5.52 -18.01 -4.24
N LEU A 119 -5.36 -17.11 -3.25
CA LEU A 119 -4.11 -16.94 -2.53
C LEU A 119 -4.10 -17.79 -1.26
N ILE A 120 -3.17 -18.74 -1.19
CA ILE A 120 -2.86 -19.50 0.02
C ILE A 120 -1.37 -19.38 0.28
N ASP A 121 -1.00 -18.83 1.43
CA ASP A 121 0.39 -18.77 1.88
C ASP A 121 1.31 -18.34 0.73
N GLY A 122 1.08 -17.13 0.21
CA GLY A 122 1.80 -16.51 -0.88
C GLY A 122 1.67 -17.19 -2.25
N LYS A 123 0.95 -18.30 -2.38
CA LYS A 123 0.81 -19.02 -3.66
C LYS A 123 -0.56 -18.83 -4.27
N ARG A 124 -0.59 -18.44 -5.54
CA ARG A 124 -1.82 -18.42 -6.34
C ARG A 124 -2.18 -19.84 -6.80
N ILE A 125 -3.38 -20.30 -6.48
CA ILE A 125 -3.84 -21.68 -6.71
C ILE A 125 -5.26 -21.68 -7.28
N LEU A 126 -5.50 -22.52 -8.29
CA LEU A 126 -6.83 -22.83 -8.84
C LEU A 126 -6.97 -24.34 -9.01
N PHE A 127 -8.02 -24.93 -8.47
CA PHE A 127 -8.32 -26.35 -8.61
C PHE A 127 -9.31 -26.58 -9.75
N SER A 128 -9.05 -27.55 -10.62
CA SER A 128 -9.99 -27.96 -11.67
C SER A 128 -10.83 -29.16 -11.26
N ILE A 129 -12.12 -29.11 -11.60
CA ILE A 129 -13.10 -30.16 -11.36
C ILE A 129 -13.48 -30.82 -12.68
N ASN A 130 -13.48 -32.15 -12.72
CA ASN A 130 -13.97 -32.92 -13.88
C ASN A 130 -15.50 -33.13 -13.87
N ASP A 131 -16.00 -33.84 -14.89
CA ASP A 131 -17.42 -34.15 -15.04
C ASP A 131 -18.00 -35.03 -13.91
N ASP A 132 -17.14 -35.79 -13.21
CA ASP A 132 -17.50 -36.58 -12.02
C ASP A 132 -17.47 -35.76 -10.71
N TYR A 133 -17.30 -34.43 -10.81
CA TYR A 133 -17.21 -33.51 -9.68
C TYR A 133 -16.02 -33.79 -8.74
N LEU A 134 -14.93 -34.36 -9.25
CA LEU A 134 -13.69 -34.60 -8.52
C LEU A 134 -12.65 -33.53 -8.86
N ILE A 135 -11.90 -33.09 -7.85
CA ILE A 135 -10.68 -32.30 -8.05
C ILE A 135 -9.64 -33.22 -8.69
N VAL A 136 -9.23 -32.89 -9.91
CA VAL A 136 -8.30 -33.74 -10.68
C VAL A 136 -6.89 -33.19 -10.70
N THR A 137 -6.76 -31.87 -10.78
CA THR A 137 -5.48 -31.18 -10.91
C THR A 137 -5.63 -29.72 -10.45
N TYR A 138 -4.52 -29.01 -10.32
CA TYR A 138 -4.48 -27.61 -9.94
C TYR A 138 -3.39 -26.87 -10.71
N ILE A 139 -3.60 -25.56 -10.87
CA ILE A 139 -2.62 -24.63 -11.44
C ILE A 139 -1.94 -23.90 -10.29
N ASN A 140 -0.61 -23.86 -10.33
CA ASN A 140 0.20 -22.97 -9.50
C ASN A 140 0.54 -21.72 -10.31
N GLY A 141 0.17 -20.56 -9.79
CA GLY A 141 0.62 -19.27 -10.29
C GLY A 141 1.91 -18.80 -9.64
N GLU A 142 2.18 -17.51 -9.80
CA GLU A 142 3.31 -16.84 -9.19
C GLU A 142 3.22 -16.82 -7.66
N GLU A 143 4.39 -16.78 -7.01
CA GLU A 143 4.54 -16.58 -5.57
C GLU A 143 4.53 -15.08 -5.23
N GLU A 144 3.89 -14.75 -4.11
CA GLU A 144 3.63 -13.40 -3.63
C GLU A 144 4.49 -13.10 -2.41
N PHE A 145 5.61 -12.43 -2.62
CA PHE A 145 6.46 -11.97 -1.53
C PHE A 145 6.11 -10.55 -1.10
N TYR A 146 6.37 -10.25 0.17
CA TYR A 146 6.23 -8.95 0.83
C TYR A 146 4.83 -8.31 0.80
N LEU A 147 3.82 -9.01 0.28
CA LEU A 147 2.43 -8.58 0.35
C LEU A 147 2.00 -8.52 1.82
N MET A 148 1.67 -7.34 2.32
CA MET A 148 1.28 -7.10 3.71
C MET A 148 -0.24 -6.89 3.82
N GLN A 149 -1.05 -7.90 3.49
CA GLN A 149 -2.50 -7.76 3.65
C GLN A 149 -2.86 -7.67 5.14
N LYS A 150 -3.48 -6.58 5.60
CA LYS A 150 -3.85 -6.39 7.02
C LYS A 150 -4.86 -7.45 7.50
N GLY A 151 -4.66 -7.97 8.71
CA GLY A 151 -5.73 -8.56 9.50
C GLY A 151 -5.66 -10.02 9.90
N ILE A 152 -6.61 -10.44 10.72
CA ILE A 152 -6.72 -11.80 11.25
C ILE A 152 -7.81 -12.62 10.53
N GLY A 153 -8.61 -11.95 9.70
CA GLY A 153 -9.69 -12.54 8.92
C GLY A 153 -11.07 -12.02 9.30
N LEU A 154 -12.06 -12.46 8.53
CA LEU A 154 -13.44 -11.99 8.64
C LEU A 154 -14.36 -13.08 9.18
N ASP A 155 -15.11 -12.79 10.24
CA ASP A 155 -16.27 -13.61 10.63
C ASP A 155 -17.49 -13.13 9.85
N LEU A 156 -17.96 -13.94 8.90
CA LEU A 156 -18.92 -13.48 7.90
C LEU A 156 -20.36 -13.57 8.41
N GLY A 157 -20.99 -12.41 8.65
CA GLY A 157 -22.38 -12.30 9.09
C GLY A 157 -23.42 -12.01 8.01
N ILE A 158 -23.00 -11.63 6.80
CA ILE A 158 -23.90 -11.18 5.73
C ILE A 158 -24.47 -12.27 4.81
N ARG A 159 -25.69 -12.03 4.37
CA ARG A 159 -26.42 -12.77 3.34
C ARG A 159 -26.75 -11.87 2.14
N GLU A 160 -27.21 -12.50 1.06
CA GLU A 160 -27.52 -11.81 -0.20
C GLU A 160 -28.64 -10.77 -0.05
N ASP A 161 -29.53 -10.95 0.94
CA ASP A 161 -30.67 -10.08 1.22
C ASP A 161 -30.36 -8.90 2.14
N ASN A 162 -29.16 -8.82 2.75
CA ASN A 162 -28.77 -7.71 3.60
C ASN A 162 -28.83 -6.34 2.88
N ASN A 163 -28.41 -6.28 1.61
CA ASN A 163 -28.54 -5.08 0.78
C ASN A 163 -28.89 -5.42 -0.68
N PRO A 164 -30.20 -5.60 -0.98
CA PRO A 164 -30.64 -6.05 -2.30
C PRO A 164 -30.38 -5.05 -3.44
N LYS A 165 -30.17 -3.76 -3.11
CA LYS A 165 -29.81 -2.74 -4.10
C LYS A 165 -28.35 -2.90 -4.50
N LEU A 166 -27.45 -2.95 -3.51
CA LEU A 166 -26.04 -3.18 -3.75
C LEU A 166 -25.79 -4.53 -4.45
N TYR A 167 -26.47 -5.59 -4.01
CA TYR A 167 -26.36 -6.91 -4.64
C TYR A 167 -26.71 -6.85 -6.14
N ARG A 168 -27.81 -6.18 -6.49
CA ARG A 168 -28.20 -5.98 -7.90
C ARG A 168 -27.24 -5.10 -8.69
N ALA A 169 -26.67 -4.07 -8.05
CA ALA A 169 -25.70 -3.18 -8.70
C ALA A 169 -24.37 -3.88 -8.98
N LEU A 170 -23.96 -4.84 -8.14
CA LEU A 170 -22.68 -5.57 -8.32
C LEU A 170 -22.78 -6.78 -9.24
N TYR A 171 -23.91 -7.48 -9.22
CA TYR A 171 -24.14 -8.74 -9.93
C TYR A 171 -25.19 -8.59 -11.04
N SER A 172 -25.25 -7.42 -11.68
CA SER A 172 -26.14 -7.19 -12.81
C SER A 172 -25.66 -7.93 -14.06
N HIS A 173 -26.60 -8.39 -14.90
CA HIS A 173 -26.29 -8.92 -16.24
C HIS A 173 -26.04 -7.81 -17.30
N ARG A 174 -26.01 -6.54 -16.87
CA ARG A 174 -25.67 -5.42 -17.74
C ARG A 174 -24.22 -5.52 -18.21
N ASN A 175 -23.97 -5.06 -19.44
CA ASN A 175 -22.62 -4.99 -20.04
C ASN A 175 -22.48 -3.73 -20.90
N ASP A 176 -23.20 -2.66 -20.53
CA ASP A 176 -23.12 -1.37 -21.19
C ASP A 176 -21.98 -0.51 -20.62
N GLU A 177 -21.65 0.57 -21.33
CA GLU A 177 -20.52 1.44 -21.00
C GLU A 177 -20.61 2.02 -19.59
N VAL A 178 -21.81 2.48 -19.19
CA VAL A 178 -22.06 3.04 -17.87
C VAL A 178 -21.86 1.97 -16.79
N TYR A 179 -22.48 0.81 -16.94
CA TYR A 179 -22.35 -0.28 -15.98
C TYR A 179 -20.88 -0.69 -15.80
N ASN A 180 -20.16 -0.92 -16.90
CA ASN A 180 -18.77 -1.35 -16.86
C ASN A 180 -17.86 -0.31 -16.18
N LEU A 181 -18.06 0.98 -16.48
CA LEU A 181 -17.28 2.06 -15.87
C LEU A 181 -17.51 2.15 -14.35
N TYR A 182 -18.77 2.17 -13.91
CA TYR A 182 -19.08 2.38 -12.49
C TYR A 182 -18.93 1.10 -11.65
N ARG A 183 -19.08 -0.08 -12.25
CA ARG A 183 -18.71 -1.34 -11.60
C ARG A 183 -17.20 -1.41 -11.36
N ARG A 184 -16.39 -0.89 -12.30
CA ARG A 184 -14.94 -0.76 -12.14
C ARG A 184 -14.60 0.21 -11.01
N TYR A 185 -15.21 1.40 -10.94
CA TYR A 185 -14.97 2.33 -9.82
C TYR A 185 -15.28 1.72 -8.45
N ILE A 186 -16.32 0.87 -8.35
CA ILE A 186 -16.60 0.13 -7.11
C ILE A 186 -15.50 -0.88 -6.79
N ALA A 187 -15.04 -1.65 -7.78
CA ALA A 187 -13.95 -2.62 -7.58
C ALA A 187 -12.68 -1.92 -7.10
N GLU A 188 -12.28 -0.84 -7.77
CA GLU A 188 -11.12 -0.04 -7.37
C GLU A 188 -11.28 0.52 -5.96
N ALA A 189 -12.47 1.05 -5.60
CA ALA A 189 -12.71 1.49 -4.23
C ALA A 189 -12.53 0.36 -3.20
N CYS A 190 -12.90 -0.88 -3.54
CA CYS A 190 -12.70 -2.05 -2.69
C CYS A 190 -11.24 -2.47 -2.60
N GLU A 191 -10.44 -2.30 -3.67
CA GLU A 191 -8.99 -2.51 -3.64
C GLU A 191 -8.30 -1.55 -2.66
N ALA A 192 -8.84 -0.36 -2.44
CA ALA A 192 -8.29 0.60 -1.48
C ALA A 192 -8.25 0.06 -0.03
N LEU A 193 -9.12 -0.90 0.32
CA LEU A 193 -9.11 -1.56 1.64
C LEU A 193 -7.83 -2.38 1.86
N GLN A 194 -7.14 -2.76 0.80
CA GLN A 194 -5.87 -3.48 0.86
C GLN A 194 -4.67 -2.54 0.95
N ILE A 195 -4.86 -1.23 0.76
CA ILE A 195 -3.79 -0.23 0.86
C ILE A 195 -3.47 0.01 2.34
N ILE A 196 -2.22 -0.23 2.70
CA ILE A 196 -1.78 -0.21 4.10
C ILE A 196 -1.54 1.21 4.60
N ASP A 197 -0.91 2.02 3.75
CA ASP A 197 -0.59 3.40 4.06
C ASP A 197 -1.82 4.28 3.89
N GLU A 198 -2.22 4.96 4.97
CA GLU A 198 -3.44 5.77 5.00
C GLU A 198 -3.37 6.97 4.06
N THR A 199 -2.16 7.50 3.84
CA THR A 199 -1.91 8.61 2.91
C THR A 199 -2.18 8.18 1.47
N ARG A 200 -1.60 7.05 1.05
CA ARG A 200 -1.85 6.44 -0.27
C ARG A 200 -3.31 6.06 -0.44
N CYS A 201 -3.93 5.47 0.57
CA CYS A 201 -5.35 5.14 0.52
C CYS A 201 -6.20 6.40 0.29
N PHE A 202 -5.89 7.49 1.01
CA PHE A 202 -6.55 8.77 0.82
C PHE A 202 -6.40 9.30 -0.60
N VAL A 203 -5.15 9.36 -1.12
CA VAL A 203 -4.87 9.85 -2.47
C VAL A 203 -5.59 9.00 -3.52
N PHE A 204 -5.54 7.67 -3.36
CA PHE A 204 -6.17 6.72 -4.25
C PHE A 204 -7.70 6.92 -4.28
N LEU A 205 -8.38 6.89 -3.13
CA LEU A 205 -9.83 7.10 -3.06
C LEU A 205 -10.24 8.49 -3.58
N PHE A 206 -9.48 9.53 -3.24
CA PHE A 206 -9.78 10.89 -3.69
C PHE A 206 -9.67 11.01 -5.23
N SER A 207 -8.69 10.35 -5.85
CA SER A 207 -8.55 10.31 -7.31
C SER A 207 -9.79 9.72 -8.00
N LYS A 208 -10.40 8.69 -7.40
CA LYS A 208 -11.63 8.07 -7.92
C LYS A 208 -12.82 9.01 -7.82
N ILE A 209 -12.94 9.76 -6.72
CA ILE A 209 -13.94 10.82 -6.61
C ILE A 209 -13.73 11.88 -7.70
N ASP A 210 -12.50 12.32 -7.96
CA ASP A 210 -12.25 13.34 -9.00
C ASP A 210 -12.66 12.82 -10.40
N GLY A 211 -12.47 11.54 -10.70
CA GLY A 211 -12.77 10.95 -12.02
C GLY A 211 -14.23 10.59 -12.29
N MET A 212 -15.06 10.37 -11.27
CA MET A 212 -16.41 9.79 -11.47
C MET A 212 -17.49 10.79 -11.93
N GLY A 213 -17.22 12.09 -11.88
CA GLY A 213 -18.17 13.17 -12.19
C GLY A 213 -18.39 13.47 -13.69
N LEU A 214 -17.62 12.84 -14.58
CA LEU A 214 -17.73 12.97 -16.06
C LEU A 214 -17.67 14.43 -16.57
N CYS A 215 -17.01 15.33 -15.86
CA CYS A 215 -16.81 16.70 -16.34
C CYS A 215 -15.69 16.73 -17.39
N ASP A 216 -15.94 17.42 -18.50
CA ASP A 216 -14.96 17.59 -19.58
C ASP A 216 -13.85 18.58 -19.18
N THR A 217 -14.07 19.38 -18.13
CA THR A 217 -13.05 20.23 -17.52
C THR A 217 -12.39 19.47 -16.37
N TYR A 218 -11.05 19.48 -16.33
CA TYR A 218 -10.26 18.85 -15.25
C TYR A 218 -10.35 19.62 -13.91
N HIS A 219 -11.48 20.27 -13.62
CA HIS A 219 -11.70 21.07 -12.42
C HIS A 219 -12.54 20.31 -11.39
N PHE A 220 -11.90 19.91 -10.29
CA PHE A 220 -12.55 19.18 -9.19
C PHE A 220 -13.82 19.87 -8.67
N THR A 221 -13.88 21.21 -8.65
CA THR A 221 -15.07 21.95 -8.19
C THR A 221 -16.33 21.60 -8.96
N ASP A 222 -16.22 21.38 -10.28
CA ASP A 222 -17.35 21.07 -11.14
C ASP A 222 -17.74 19.59 -11.04
N ASN A 223 -16.75 18.69 -11.02
CA ASN A 223 -16.96 17.27 -10.71
C ASN A 223 -17.61 17.08 -9.33
N LYS A 224 -17.16 17.82 -8.32
CA LYS A 224 -17.70 17.79 -6.96
C LYS A 224 -19.20 18.08 -6.96
N LYS A 225 -19.67 19.13 -7.65
CA LYS A 225 -21.11 19.46 -7.70
C LYS A 225 -21.94 18.34 -8.31
N ARG A 226 -21.45 17.76 -9.41
CA ARG A 226 -22.07 16.63 -10.12
C ARG A 226 -22.18 15.38 -9.25
N ILE A 227 -21.13 15.09 -8.49
CA ILE A 227 -21.08 13.96 -7.56
C ILE A 227 -22.09 14.16 -6.43
N LEU A 228 -22.03 15.33 -5.79
CA LEU A 228 -22.88 15.67 -4.66
C LEU A 228 -24.35 15.63 -5.03
N SER A 229 -24.74 16.08 -6.22
CA SER A 229 -26.14 16.09 -6.64
C SER A 229 -26.74 14.69 -6.79
N ILE A 230 -25.92 13.70 -7.14
CA ILE A 230 -26.35 12.30 -7.18
C ILE A 230 -26.36 11.71 -5.77
N VAL A 231 -25.30 11.94 -4.98
CA VAL A 231 -25.13 11.32 -3.67
C VAL A 231 -26.15 11.85 -2.66
N ALA A 232 -26.36 13.16 -2.60
CA ALA A 232 -27.22 13.80 -1.61
C ALA A 232 -28.68 13.38 -1.71
N GLU A 233 -29.37 13.36 -0.57
CA GLU A 233 -30.83 13.16 -0.51
C GLU A 233 -31.62 14.47 -0.48
N ASN A 234 -31.02 15.52 0.05
CA ASN A 234 -31.64 16.84 0.20
C ASN A 234 -30.56 17.92 0.36
N GLN A 235 -30.98 19.20 0.40
CA GLN A 235 -30.04 20.33 0.45
C GLN A 235 -29.16 20.33 1.71
N LEU A 236 -29.63 19.84 2.85
CA LEU A 236 -28.82 19.76 4.07
C LEU A 236 -27.72 18.70 3.95
N ASP A 237 -28.06 17.53 3.41
CA ASP A 237 -27.08 16.47 3.10
C ASP A 237 -26.04 16.97 2.08
N PHE A 238 -26.51 17.66 1.03
CA PHE A 238 -25.64 18.29 0.03
C PHE A 238 -24.66 19.29 0.66
N ASP A 239 -25.12 20.21 1.49
CA ASP A 239 -24.29 21.24 2.15
C ASP A 239 -23.26 20.58 3.09
N SER A 240 -23.65 19.52 3.82
CA SER A 240 -22.78 18.76 4.71
C SER A 240 -21.66 18.03 3.98
N ILE A 241 -21.98 17.23 2.95
CA ILE A 241 -20.98 16.49 2.17
C ILE A 241 -20.09 17.47 1.39
N SER A 242 -20.67 18.57 0.87
CA SER A 242 -19.91 19.63 0.19
C SER A 242 -18.84 20.24 1.10
N SER A 243 -19.17 20.50 2.36
CA SER A 243 -18.23 21.04 3.35
C SER A 243 -17.13 20.05 3.68
N GLN A 244 -17.47 18.76 3.82
CA GLN A 244 -16.50 17.69 4.07
C GLN A 244 -15.52 17.52 2.88
N LEU A 245 -16.03 17.43 1.66
CA LEU A 245 -15.18 17.33 0.46
C LEU A 245 -14.36 18.60 0.22
N TYR A 246 -14.86 19.77 0.63
CA TYR A 246 -14.07 21.00 0.59
C TYR A 246 -12.87 20.91 1.54
N PHE A 247 -13.09 20.51 2.80
CA PHE A 247 -12.01 20.27 3.76
C PHE A 247 -11.00 19.25 3.24
N TYR A 248 -11.45 18.10 2.74
CA TYR A 248 -10.55 17.08 2.17
C TYR A 248 -9.76 17.59 0.97
N SER A 249 -10.39 18.38 0.10
CA SER A 249 -9.73 18.89 -1.10
C SER A 249 -8.76 20.04 -0.83
N LYS A 250 -9.08 20.93 0.12
CA LYS A 250 -8.35 22.19 0.32
C LYS A 250 -7.33 22.08 1.43
N GLU A 251 -7.68 21.43 2.53
CA GLU A 251 -6.83 21.35 3.71
C GLU A 251 -6.00 20.06 3.72
N ILE A 252 -6.59 18.90 3.38
CA ILE A 252 -5.87 17.62 3.45
C ILE A 252 -5.11 17.33 2.15
N ARG A 253 -5.79 17.25 1.01
CA ARG A 253 -5.18 16.90 -0.29
C ARG A 253 -4.06 17.86 -0.67
N THR A 254 -4.20 19.15 -0.35
CA THR A 254 -3.14 20.12 -0.65
C THR A 254 -1.87 19.80 0.12
N GLU A 255 -1.97 19.52 1.41
CA GLU A 255 -0.81 19.15 2.23
C GLU A 255 -0.26 17.78 1.83
N VAL A 256 -1.13 16.80 1.57
CA VAL A 256 -0.73 15.42 1.24
C VAL A 256 -0.13 15.30 -0.16
N VAL A 257 -0.89 15.68 -1.19
CA VAL A 257 -0.50 15.47 -2.59
C VAL A 257 0.52 16.51 -3.05
N HIS A 258 0.49 17.72 -2.47
CA HIS A 258 1.34 18.81 -2.96
C HIS A 258 2.46 19.22 -2.01
N LYS A 259 2.36 18.93 -0.70
CA LYS A 259 3.46 19.16 0.24
C LYS A 259 4.11 17.88 0.76
N GLU A 260 3.72 16.74 0.18
CA GLU A 260 4.19 15.39 0.55
C GLU A 260 4.11 15.11 2.05
N LYS A 261 3.17 15.76 2.75
CA LYS A 261 2.90 15.43 4.15
C LYS A 261 2.13 14.14 4.21
N ARG A 262 2.36 13.36 5.25
CA ARG A 262 1.51 12.19 5.48
C ARG A 262 0.19 12.64 6.08
N ILE A 263 -0.90 11.92 5.80
CA ILE A 263 -2.21 12.29 6.36
C ILE A 263 -2.22 12.23 7.89
N ASP A 264 -1.42 11.33 8.47
CA ASP A 264 -1.26 11.19 9.91
C ASP A 264 -0.38 12.28 10.54
N GLU A 265 0.34 13.08 9.75
CA GLU A 265 0.98 14.32 10.24
C GLU A 265 -0.02 15.48 10.36
N LEU A 266 -1.19 15.35 9.73
CA LEU A 266 -2.20 16.41 9.65
C LEU A 266 -3.39 16.20 10.59
N VAL A 267 -3.71 14.94 10.86
CA VAL A 267 -4.83 14.51 11.71
C VAL A 267 -4.49 13.22 12.44
N SER A 268 -5.18 12.90 13.53
CA SER A 268 -5.02 11.60 14.19
C SER A 268 -5.31 10.42 13.26
N LEU A 269 -4.68 9.27 13.51
CA LEU A 269 -4.87 8.05 12.70
C LEU A 269 -6.35 7.61 12.63
N SER A 270 -7.06 7.68 13.75
CA SER A 270 -8.52 7.45 13.80
C SER A 270 -9.29 8.40 12.87
N LYS A 271 -8.87 9.67 12.81
CA LYS A 271 -9.46 10.65 11.90
C LYS A 271 -9.10 10.34 10.44
N ALA A 272 -7.88 9.93 10.14
CA ALA A 272 -7.47 9.50 8.80
C ALA A 272 -8.32 8.32 8.29
N HIS A 273 -8.51 7.27 9.11
CA HIS A 273 -9.40 6.16 8.79
C HIS A 273 -10.85 6.61 8.54
N ASN A 274 -11.35 7.56 9.35
CA ASN A 274 -12.69 8.13 9.14
C ASN A 274 -12.82 8.88 7.81
N ILE A 275 -11.77 9.60 7.40
CA ILE A 275 -11.73 10.29 6.09
C ILE A 275 -11.78 9.24 4.97
N ASN A 276 -10.93 8.22 5.03
CA ASN A 276 -10.89 7.14 4.03
C ASN A 276 -12.25 6.42 3.92
N GLN A 277 -12.88 6.06 5.05
CA GLN A 277 -14.22 5.48 5.07
C GLN A 277 -15.28 6.37 4.41
N LYS A 278 -15.23 7.69 4.65
CA LYS A 278 -16.19 8.62 4.06
C LYS A 278 -16.02 8.76 2.56
N LEU A 279 -14.77 8.84 2.08
CA LEU A 279 -14.48 8.87 0.64
C LEU A 279 -14.98 7.59 -0.02
N PHE A 280 -14.69 6.42 0.57
CA PHE A 280 -15.18 5.12 0.11
C PHE A 280 -16.71 5.09 0.02
N ASN A 281 -17.42 5.49 1.08
CA ASN A 281 -18.88 5.51 1.11
C ASN A 281 -19.48 6.44 0.03
N ILE A 282 -18.84 7.58 -0.25
CA ILE A 282 -19.27 8.51 -1.31
C ILE A 282 -19.16 7.83 -2.69
N ILE A 283 -18.05 7.13 -2.96
CA ILE A 283 -17.85 6.40 -4.23
C ILE A 283 -18.93 5.33 -4.39
N ILE A 284 -19.11 4.47 -3.38
CA ILE A 284 -20.09 3.37 -3.44
C ILE A 284 -21.52 3.91 -3.64
N ARG A 285 -21.90 4.97 -2.90
CA ARG A 285 -23.24 5.58 -3.01
C ARG A 285 -23.48 6.22 -4.37
N PHE A 286 -22.48 6.92 -4.92
CA PHE A 286 -22.56 7.49 -6.26
C PHE A 286 -22.73 6.41 -7.33
N CYS A 287 -21.82 5.43 -7.36
CA CYS A 287 -21.80 4.38 -8.37
C CYS A 287 -23.08 3.53 -8.33
N THR A 288 -23.55 3.16 -7.13
CA THR A 288 -24.79 2.39 -6.97
C THR A 288 -26.00 3.17 -7.51
N LYS A 289 -26.13 4.47 -7.19
CA LYS A 289 -27.23 5.30 -7.72
C LYS A 289 -27.17 5.46 -9.24
N VAL A 290 -25.97 5.60 -9.81
CA VAL A 290 -25.80 5.67 -11.26
C VAL A 290 -26.20 4.36 -11.94
N ILE A 291 -25.76 3.21 -11.41
CA ILE A 291 -26.13 1.90 -11.95
C ILE A 291 -27.66 1.69 -11.82
N ASP A 292 -28.23 2.02 -10.66
CA ASP A 292 -29.67 1.90 -10.39
C ASP A 292 -30.54 2.80 -11.29
N SER A 293 -29.98 3.89 -11.85
CA SER A 293 -30.70 4.76 -12.79
C SER A 293 -31.11 4.06 -14.10
N GLY A 294 -30.46 2.94 -14.43
CA GLY A 294 -30.72 2.19 -15.67
C GLY A 294 -30.15 2.84 -16.95
N ILE A 295 -29.46 3.98 -16.86
CA ILE A 295 -28.86 4.67 -18.00
C ILE A 295 -27.68 3.84 -18.55
N THR A 296 -27.61 3.66 -19.87
CA THR A 296 -26.66 2.76 -20.53
C THR A 296 -25.54 3.46 -21.32
N SER A 297 -25.68 4.75 -21.64
CA SER A 297 -24.66 5.54 -22.36
C SER A 297 -24.14 6.72 -21.53
N ILE A 298 -22.88 7.08 -21.75
CA ILE A 298 -22.21 8.16 -21.02
C ILE A 298 -22.84 9.53 -21.33
N GLU A 299 -23.25 9.79 -22.58
CA GLU A 299 -23.91 11.04 -22.97
C GLU A 299 -25.22 11.25 -22.21
N SER A 300 -26.09 10.24 -22.17
CA SER A 300 -27.36 10.33 -21.44
C SER A 300 -27.13 10.47 -19.94
N LEU A 301 -26.07 9.85 -19.40
CA LEU A 301 -25.71 10.00 -18.01
C LEU A 301 -25.24 11.43 -17.69
N LYS A 302 -24.45 12.06 -18.56
CA LYS A 302 -24.05 13.47 -18.41
C LYS A 302 -25.27 14.38 -18.35
N GLU A 303 -26.25 14.18 -19.22
CA GLU A 303 -27.50 14.95 -19.23
C GLU A 303 -28.30 14.76 -17.93
N TYR A 304 -28.44 13.50 -17.48
CA TYR A 304 -29.09 13.17 -16.22
C TYR A 304 -28.43 13.87 -15.03
N ILE A 305 -27.10 13.76 -14.90
CA ILE A 305 -26.34 14.41 -13.83
C ILE A 305 -26.53 15.93 -13.87
N LEU A 306 -26.48 16.55 -15.05
CA LEU A 306 -26.71 18.00 -15.19
C LEU A 306 -28.12 18.41 -14.76
N SER A 307 -29.12 17.55 -14.95
CA SER A 307 -30.47 17.79 -14.44
C SER A 307 -30.56 17.70 -12.91
N GLU A 308 -29.84 16.75 -12.29
CA GLU A 308 -29.78 16.59 -10.84
C GLU A 308 -29.06 17.77 -10.17
N VAL A 309 -27.99 18.29 -10.76
CA VAL A 309 -27.26 19.48 -10.25
C VAL A 309 -28.19 20.67 -10.08
N ARG A 310 -29.17 20.87 -10.98
CA ARG A 310 -30.10 22.01 -10.93
C ARG A 310 -31.05 21.98 -9.73
N LYS A 311 -31.16 20.84 -9.02
CA LYS A 311 -32.00 20.70 -7.83
C LYS A 311 -31.38 21.30 -6.56
N TYR A 312 -30.09 21.61 -6.59
CA TYR A 312 -29.34 22.05 -5.42
C TYR A 312 -28.74 23.44 -5.61
N VAL A 313 -28.68 24.20 -4.51
CA VAL A 313 -28.00 25.49 -4.46
C VAL A 313 -26.61 25.28 -3.87
N TYR A 314 -25.56 25.59 -4.64
CA TYR A 314 -24.20 25.47 -4.14
C TYR A 314 -23.83 26.67 -3.25
N LYS A 315 -23.47 26.40 -2.00
CA LYS A 315 -22.84 27.37 -1.10
C LYS A 315 -21.36 27.06 -1.00
N THR A 316 -20.51 28.08 -1.06
CA THR A 316 -19.07 27.93 -0.82
C THR A 316 -18.84 27.60 0.65
N PRO A 317 -18.27 26.43 0.99
CA PRO A 317 -17.99 26.09 2.37
C PRO A 317 -16.90 26.97 2.99
N GLN A 318 -16.92 27.12 4.30
CA GLN A 318 -15.87 27.82 5.05
C GLN A 318 -14.66 26.90 5.28
N GLU A 319 -13.48 27.50 5.39
CA GLU A 319 -12.25 26.80 5.77
C GLU A 319 -12.39 26.25 7.19
N GLN A 320 -11.90 25.02 7.39
CA GLN A 320 -11.81 24.39 8.70
C GLN A 320 -10.34 24.27 9.06
N LEU A 321 -9.98 24.64 10.29
CA LEU A 321 -8.62 24.52 10.79
C LEU A 321 -8.26 23.03 10.93
N LEU A 322 -7.05 22.67 10.49
CA LEU A 322 -6.46 21.37 10.77
C LEU A 322 -6.25 21.24 12.28
N ALA A 323 -6.74 20.14 12.86
CA ALA A 323 -6.37 19.78 14.22
C ALA A 323 -5.02 19.09 14.16
N GLU A 324 -3.96 19.79 14.56
CA GLU A 324 -2.64 19.16 14.73
C GLU A 324 -2.77 17.95 15.66
N LEU A 325 -1.98 16.91 15.40
CA LEU A 325 -1.79 15.82 16.36
C LEU A 325 -1.48 16.44 17.74
N PRO A 326 -1.98 15.89 18.85
CA PRO A 326 -1.29 16.11 20.10
C PRO A 326 0.13 15.57 19.89
N THR A 327 1.13 16.46 19.89
CA THR A 327 2.53 16.11 20.04
C THR A 327 2.68 15.46 21.41
N VAL A 328 2.56 14.13 21.47
CA VAL A 328 2.70 13.37 22.73
C VAL A 328 4.13 12.84 22.91
N TYR A 329 5.03 13.02 21.94
CA TYR A 329 6.34 12.37 21.96
C TYR A 329 7.49 13.30 22.38
N ASP A 330 7.42 13.93 23.57
CA ASP A 330 8.57 14.67 24.09
C ASP A 330 9.69 13.73 24.57
N GLN A 331 9.33 12.50 24.96
CA GLN A 331 10.28 11.48 25.37
C GLN A 331 10.80 10.69 24.17
N ARG A 332 12.09 10.32 24.22
CA ARG A 332 12.75 9.48 23.24
C ARG A 332 13.34 8.25 23.89
N THR A 333 13.39 7.15 23.14
CA THR A 333 13.94 5.87 23.57
C THR A 333 14.60 5.13 22.41
N THR A 334 15.18 3.98 22.71
CA THR A 334 15.77 3.05 21.74
C THR A 334 14.81 1.89 21.50
N TYR A 335 14.67 1.50 20.23
CA TYR A 335 13.92 0.30 19.85
C TYR A 335 14.79 -0.70 19.12
N VAL A 336 14.47 -1.97 19.31
CA VAL A 336 15.09 -3.10 18.63
C VAL A 336 14.02 -3.84 17.83
N ALA A 337 14.34 -4.21 16.60
CA ALA A 337 13.50 -5.06 15.78
C ALA A 337 14.32 -6.21 15.19
N VAL A 338 13.70 -7.40 15.15
CA VAL A 338 14.26 -8.60 14.53
C VAL A 338 13.87 -8.62 13.05
N LEU A 339 14.79 -9.07 12.19
CA LEU A 339 14.57 -9.17 10.74
C LEU A 339 14.89 -10.57 10.22
N GLU A 340 13.83 -11.30 9.87
CA GLU A 340 13.93 -12.58 9.17
C GLU A 340 14.18 -12.35 7.66
N GLY A 341 15.05 -13.15 7.05
CA GLY A 341 15.39 -13.04 5.63
C GLY A 341 16.39 -11.93 5.27
N LEU A 342 16.96 -11.25 6.26
CA LEU A 342 18.03 -10.27 6.05
C LEU A 342 19.37 -10.84 6.49
N GLN A 343 20.35 -10.83 5.59
CA GLN A 343 21.73 -11.21 5.89
C GLN A 343 22.62 -9.98 5.94
N ILE A 344 23.29 -9.82 7.10
CA ILE A 344 24.26 -8.76 7.34
C ILE A 344 25.59 -9.44 7.65
N ASN A 345 26.63 -9.14 6.87
CA ASN A 345 27.93 -9.78 7.04
C ASN A 345 28.75 -9.16 8.17
N PHE A 346 28.64 -7.85 8.37
CA PHE A 346 29.37 -7.10 9.40
C PHE A 346 28.47 -6.06 10.06
N PRO A 347 28.71 -5.70 11.33
CA PRO A 347 27.95 -4.66 12.00
C PRO A 347 28.14 -3.31 11.29
N GLU A 348 27.05 -2.58 11.10
CA GLU A 348 27.07 -1.27 10.43
C GLU A 348 26.32 -0.21 11.23
N LYS A 349 26.83 1.02 11.22
CA LYS A 349 26.12 2.19 11.73
C LYS A 349 25.67 3.06 10.56
N ARG A 350 24.39 3.40 10.53
CA ARG A 350 23.74 4.24 9.51
C ARG A 350 22.98 5.36 10.20
N GLY A 351 23.59 6.53 10.33
CA GLY A 351 23.01 7.63 11.11
C GLY A 351 22.67 7.20 12.55
N ASN A 352 21.38 7.24 12.90
CA ASN A 352 20.87 6.82 14.22
C ASN A 352 20.48 5.33 14.29
N TYR A 353 20.86 4.53 13.30
CA TYR A 353 20.54 3.11 13.21
C TYR A 353 21.78 2.25 13.35
N LEU A 354 21.67 1.15 14.09
CA LEU A 354 22.70 0.11 14.17
C LEU A 354 22.14 -1.17 13.56
N LEU A 355 22.86 -1.73 12.60
CA LEU A 355 22.56 -2.98 11.91
C LEU A 355 23.48 -4.05 12.46
N ILE A 356 22.89 -5.06 13.09
CA ILE A 356 23.59 -6.09 13.85
C ILE A 356 23.34 -7.44 13.16
N PRO A 357 24.41 -8.13 12.70
CA PRO A 357 24.31 -9.50 12.20
C PRO A 357 23.66 -10.46 13.19
N SER A 358 23.13 -11.57 12.68
CA SER A 358 22.78 -12.72 13.53
C SER A 358 24.01 -13.16 14.34
N LEU A 359 23.80 -13.57 15.59
CA LEU A 359 24.89 -14.04 16.45
C LEU A 359 25.47 -15.38 16.01
N ASP A 360 24.73 -16.14 15.21
CA ASP A 360 25.24 -17.34 14.52
C ASP A 360 26.37 -17.00 13.54
N HIS A 361 26.37 -15.78 12.98
CA HIS A 361 27.36 -15.31 12.01
C HIS A 361 28.40 -14.37 12.64
N PHE A 362 28.06 -13.64 13.70
CA PHE A 362 28.97 -12.68 14.36
C PHE A 362 28.93 -12.81 15.88
N GLU A 363 30.00 -13.37 16.47
CA GLU A 363 30.04 -13.72 17.90
C GLU A 363 29.91 -12.51 18.84
N SER A 364 29.09 -12.64 19.88
CA SER A 364 28.86 -11.60 20.90
C SER A 364 30.14 -11.12 21.60
N ASN A 365 31.09 -12.03 21.87
CA ASN A 365 32.38 -11.72 22.49
C ASN A 365 33.20 -10.69 21.69
N LYS A 366 32.98 -10.61 20.38
CA LYS A 366 33.70 -9.71 19.50
C LYS A 366 33.32 -8.25 19.76
N TYR A 367 32.06 -7.97 20.07
CA TYR A 367 31.62 -6.62 20.47
C TYR A 367 32.25 -6.20 21.79
N TYR A 368 32.24 -7.07 22.79
CA TYR A 368 32.80 -6.76 24.12
C TYR A 368 34.30 -6.45 24.08
N LYS A 369 35.07 -7.23 23.31
CA LYS A 369 36.51 -6.98 23.12
C LYS A 369 36.77 -5.62 22.46
N ASN A 370 36.02 -5.28 21.42
CA ASN A 370 36.19 -4.01 20.70
C ASN A 370 35.68 -2.82 21.52
N TYR A 371 34.66 -3.00 22.37
CA TYR A 371 34.24 -2.02 23.37
C TYR A 371 35.38 -1.68 24.33
N ILE A 372 35.97 -2.68 24.99
CA ILE A 372 37.10 -2.47 25.92
C ILE A 372 38.28 -1.79 25.21
N ALA A 373 38.66 -2.31 24.04
CA ALA A 373 39.78 -1.73 23.29
C ALA A 373 39.52 -0.26 22.96
N LYS A 374 38.30 0.09 22.53
CA LYS A 374 37.94 1.47 22.20
C LYS A 374 37.88 2.38 23.43
N ASP A 375 37.35 1.91 24.55
CA ASP A 375 37.29 2.66 25.81
C ASP A 375 38.69 2.94 26.38
N LEU A 376 39.61 1.97 26.27
CA LEU A 376 41.00 2.10 26.69
C LEU A 376 41.89 2.85 25.68
N GLY A 377 41.38 3.19 24.50
CA GLY A 377 42.15 3.84 23.43
C GLY A 377 43.17 2.91 22.74
N GLU A 378 42.94 1.60 22.77
CA GLU A 378 43.72 0.56 22.12
C GLU A 378 43.28 0.32 20.66
N GLU A 379 44.01 -0.52 19.91
CA GLU A 379 43.62 -0.91 18.56
C GLU A 379 42.36 -1.78 18.57
N TYR A 380 41.34 -1.35 17.83
CA TYR A 380 40.10 -2.07 17.60
C TYR A 380 39.85 -2.26 16.10
N GLU A 381 38.94 -3.17 15.73
CA GLU A 381 38.69 -3.50 14.32
C GLU A 381 38.05 -2.33 13.57
N SER A 382 38.55 -2.07 12.35
CA SER A 382 38.12 -0.93 11.53
C SER A 382 36.63 -0.91 11.19
N ILE A 383 35.95 -2.06 11.24
CA ILE A 383 34.49 -2.17 11.07
C ILE A 383 33.71 -1.38 12.13
N PHE A 384 34.32 -1.13 13.30
CA PHE A 384 33.72 -0.38 14.41
C PHE A 384 34.17 1.09 14.47
N ASN A 385 34.82 1.61 13.42
CA ASN A 385 35.29 2.99 13.40
C ASN A 385 34.19 4.01 13.69
N ASP A 386 33.00 3.78 13.12
CA ASP A 386 31.85 4.68 13.25
C ASP A 386 31.05 4.52 14.55
N PHE A 387 31.31 3.47 15.34
CA PHE A 387 30.56 3.16 16.55
C PHE A 387 31.08 3.95 17.75
N SER A 388 30.23 4.64 18.50
CA SER A 388 30.61 5.27 19.78
C SER A 388 30.70 4.23 20.89
N ILE A 389 31.24 4.64 22.05
CA ILE A 389 31.20 3.83 23.28
C ILE A 389 29.74 3.55 23.67
N GLU A 390 28.88 4.55 23.58
CA GLU A 390 27.44 4.43 23.86
C GLU A 390 26.75 3.40 22.94
N ASP A 391 27.10 3.36 21.63
CA ASP A 391 26.55 2.35 20.72
C ASP A 391 26.91 0.93 21.18
N PHE A 392 28.14 0.72 21.65
CA PHE A 392 28.58 -0.57 22.18
C PHE A 392 27.82 -0.93 23.45
N GLU A 393 27.56 0.02 24.35
CA GLU A 393 26.78 -0.20 25.57
C GLU A 393 25.37 -0.69 25.23
N TYR A 394 24.67 -0.04 24.30
CA TYR A 394 23.37 -0.51 23.82
C TYR A 394 23.48 -1.92 23.23
N ILE A 395 24.44 -2.18 22.35
CA ILE A 395 24.61 -3.51 21.74
C ILE A 395 24.83 -4.56 22.82
N ILE A 396 25.76 -4.35 23.74
CA ILE A 396 26.10 -5.32 24.79
C ILE A 396 24.88 -5.60 25.68
N GLU A 397 24.13 -4.58 26.09
CA GLU A 397 22.92 -4.76 26.89
C GLU A 397 21.85 -5.58 26.15
N ILE A 398 21.62 -5.31 24.85
CA ILE A 398 20.74 -6.12 24.00
C ILE A 398 21.21 -7.58 24.02
N LEU A 399 22.50 -7.81 23.73
CA LEU A 399 23.04 -9.15 23.60
C LEU A 399 23.03 -9.94 24.91
N TYR A 400 23.17 -9.27 26.05
CA TYR A 400 23.14 -9.91 27.36
C TYR A 400 21.71 -10.23 27.82
N ARG A 401 20.72 -9.43 27.42
CA ARG A 401 19.33 -9.49 27.92
C ARG A 401 18.34 -10.12 26.94
N CYS A 402 18.63 -10.21 25.64
CA CYS A 402 17.76 -10.88 24.67
C CYS A 402 17.77 -12.42 24.86
N GLU A 403 16.59 -13.03 24.81
CA GLU A 403 16.43 -14.48 24.83
C GLU A 403 17.10 -15.14 23.60
N ARG A 404 17.73 -16.31 23.81
CA ARG A 404 18.54 -17.05 22.82
C ARG A 404 17.80 -17.53 21.55
N SER A 405 16.46 -17.47 21.51
CA SER A 405 15.68 -18.01 20.38
C SER A 405 15.76 -17.18 19.09
N ASP A 406 16.08 -15.89 19.19
CA ASP A 406 16.15 -14.95 18.06
C ASP A 406 17.59 -14.67 17.58
N ASP A 407 18.59 -15.35 18.16
CA ASP A 407 20.01 -15.13 17.85
C ASP A 407 20.39 -15.47 16.40
N LYS A 408 19.59 -16.31 15.75
CA LYS A 408 19.73 -16.67 14.33
C LYS A 408 19.33 -15.55 13.36
N TYR A 409 18.69 -14.48 13.84
CA TYR A 409 18.19 -13.39 13.01
C TYR A 409 19.02 -12.11 13.18
N SER A 410 19.11 -11.35 12.10
CA SER A 410 19.67 -10.01 12.11
C SER A 410 18.78 -9.05 12.90
N ARG A 411 19.38 -8.01 13.48
CA ARG A 411 18.66 -7.02 14.30
C ARG A 411 18.94 -5.60 13.81
N ILE A 412 17.92 -4.75 13.87
CA ILE A 412 18.06 -3.30 13.67
C ILE A 412 17.72 -2.60 14.97
N ILE A 413 18.60 -1.69 15.38
CA ILE A 413 18.43 -0.84 16.55
C ILE A 413 18.24 0.59 16.07
N GLY A 414 17.15 1.24 16.47
CA GLY A 414 16.93 2.65 16.24
C GLY A 414 17.12 3.44 17.51
N LEU A 415 18.05 4.39 17.48
CA LEU A 415 18.40 5.25 18.59
C LEU A 415 17.57 6.54 18.54
N ASN A 416 17.21 7.07 19.72
CA ASN A 416 16.55 8.37 19.85
C ASN A 416 15.25 8.50 19.03
N LEU A 417 14.39 7.48 19.11
CA LEU A 417 13.08 7.44 18.47
C LEU A 417 11.97 7.86 19.45
N PRO A 418 10.82 8.39 18.96
CA PRO A 418 9.67 8.76 19.79
C PRO A 418 9.23 7.66 20.77
N LYS A 419 8.84 8.01 21.99
CA LYS A 419 8.29 7.09 23.00
C LYS A 419 6.80 7.34 23.25
N LEU A 420 5.98 6.30 23.14
CA LEU A 420 4.55 6.36 23.49
C LEU A 420 4.36 6.31 25.02
N ASN A 421 3.40 7.06 25.55
CA ASN A 421 3.07 7.01 26.97
C ASN A 421 2.52 5.65 27.39
N ASP A 422 2.79 5.23 28.64
CA ASP A 422 2.38 3.93 29.17
C ASP A 422 0.86 3.72 29.15
N ASP A 423 0.07 4.76 29.39
CA ASP A 423 -1.39 4.72 29.32
C ASP A 423 -1.90 4.41 27.89
N ASP A 424 -1.21 4.95 26.88
CA ASP A 424 -1.55 4.76 25.47
C ASP A 424 -1.08 3.38 24.95
N MET A 425 -0.01 2.82 25.51
CA MET A 425 0.48 1.47 25.21
C MET A 425 -0.57 0.38 25.51
N CYS A 426 -1.48 0.62 26.45
CA CYS A 426 -2.56 -0.30 26.78
C CYS A 426 -3.69 -0.35 25.73
N SER A 427 -3.77 0.64 24.83
CA SER A 427 -4.83 0.74 23.81
C SER A 427 -4.35 0.18 22.47
N PRO A 428 -4.88 -0.96 21.99
CA PRO A 428 -4.47 -1.54 20.70
C PRO A 428 -4.63 -0.56 19.52
N ASN A 429 -5.70 0.24 19.54
CA ASN A 429 -6.00 1.24 18.50
C ASN A 429 -4.95 2.37 18.41
N ILE A 430 -4.10 2.53 19.43
CA ILE A 430 -3.03 3.54 19.48
C ILE A 430 -1.66 2.85 19.36
N ARG A 431 -1.44 1.80 20.16
CA ARG A 431 -0.20 1.01 20.17
C ARG A 431 0.13 0.44 18.80
N GLU A 432 -0.81 -0.22 18.13
CA GLU A 432 -0.49 -0.95 16.89
C GLU A 432 -0.08 -0.02 15.74
N PRO A 433 -0.78 1.10 15.47
CA PRO A 433 -0.29 2.10 14.52
C PRO A 433 1.04 2.74 14.93
N PHE A 434 1.30 2.89 16.23
CA PHE A 434 2.59 3.41 16.71
C PHE A 434 3.74 2.44 16.43
N VAL A 435 3.54 1.14 16.65
CA VAL A 435 4.51 0.10 16.27
C VAL A 435 4.76 0.12 14.76
N ASP A 436 3.72 0.25 13.93
CA ASP A 436 3.87 0.43 12.48
C ASP A 436 4.75 1.64 12.14
N TYR A 437 4.53 2.78 12.83
CA TYR A 437 5.33 3.99 12.65
C TYR A 437 6.81 3.76 13.00
N ILE A 438 7.12 3.16 14.15
CA ILE A 438 8.49 2.90 14.58
C ILE A 438 9.17 1.90 13.63
N CYS A 439 8.52 0.80 13.28
CA CYS A 439 9.08 -0.15 12.32
C CYS A 439 9.33 0.50 10.95
N ASN A 440 8.44 1.37 10.47
CA ASN A 440 8.66 2.10 9.22
C ASN A 440 9.85 3.07 9.31
N LYS A 441 10.10 3.67 10.48
CA LYS A 441 11.30 4.48 10.74
C LYS A 441 12.57 3.64 10.72
N LEU A 442 12.56 2.50 11.40
CA LEU A 442 13.67 1.55 11.37
C LEU A 442 13.95 1.04 9.95
N HIS A 443 12.89 0.81 9.15
CA HIS A 443 13.00 0.38 7.75
C HIS A 443 13.73 1.40 6.87
N GLU A 444 13.75 2.68 7.24
CA GLU A 444 14.47 3.71 6.49
C GLU A 444 15.96 3.42 6.32
N CYS A 445 16.58 2.68 7.26
CA CYS A 445 17.99 2.36 7.16
C CYS A 445 18.33 1.43 5.97
N LEU A 446 17.35 0.65 5.49
CA LEU A 446 17.50 -0.30 4.38
C LEU A 446 17.27 0.33 3.00
N TYR A 447 16.79 1.58 2.95
CA TYR A 447 16.61 2.29 1.68
C TYR A 447 17.94 2.63 0.99
N TYR A 448 19.03 2.72 1.76
CA TYR A 448 20.35 2.86 1.17
C TYR A 448 20.71 1.66 0.31
N ASP A 449 20.47 0.42 0.77
CA ASP A 449 20.73 -0.78 -0.02
C ASP A 449 19.89 -0.77 -1.30
N MET A 450 18.64 -0.31 -1.21
CA MET A 450 17.74 -0.25 -2.37
C MET A 450 18.21 0.74 -3.44
N LEU A 451 18.83 1.86 -3.03
CA LEU A 451 19.24 2.93 -3.94
C LEU A 451 20.69 2.77 -4.44
N SER A 452 21.57 2.18 -3.62
CA SER A 452 23.01 2.08 -3.89
C SER A 452 23.43 0.71 -4.46
N GLY A 453 22.48 -0.02 -5.07
CA GLY A 453 22.77 -1.20 -5.89
C GLY A 453 22.81 -2.52 -5.12
N GLY A 454 21.98 -2.65 -4.08
CA GLY A 454 21.72 -3.94 -3.44
C GLY A 454 21.11 -4.96 -4.39
N ASP A 455 21.02 -6.21 -3.93
CA ASP A 455 20.60 -7.35 -4.74
C ASP A 455 19.08 -7.33 -4.98
N ILE A 456 18.63 -6.49 -5.91
CA ILE A 456 17.24 -6.39 -6.35
C ILE A 456 17.09 -7.18 -7.65
N LEU A 457 17.01 -8.50 -7.53
CA LEU A 457 16.71 -9.40 -8.65
C LEU A 457 15.30 -9.09 -9.17
N ASN A 458 15.14 -8.34 -10.28
CA ASN A 458 13.85 -8.06 -10.93
C ASN A 458 12.65 -7.63 -10.03
N GLY A 459 12.87 -7.31 -8.75
CA GLY A 459 11.83 -7.09 -7.72
C GLY A 459 11.41 -8.32 -6.91
N GLU A 460 12.06 -9.48 -7.09
CA GLU A 460 11.77 -10.76 -6.39
C GLU A 460 12.38 -10.82 -4.99
N VAL A 461 13.57 -10.26 -4.81
CA VAL A 461 14.24 -10.17 -3.49
C VAL A 461 14.38 -8.71 -3.11
N LEU A 462 13.68 -8.33 -2.04
CA LEU A 462 13.69 -7.01 -1.43
C LEU A 462 14.11 -7.11 0.04
N PRO A 463 14.59 -6.01 0.65
CA PRO A 463 14.76 -5.99 2.10
C PRO A 463 13.45 -6.34 2.81
N PRO A 464 13.44 -7.34 3.72
CA PRO A 464 12.25 -7.68 4.49
C PRO A 464 11.75 -6.49 5.30
N LYS A 465 10.42 -6.37 5.42
CA LYS A 465 9.78 -5.33 6.23
C LYS A 465 10.12 -5.51 7.72
N VAL A 466 10.70 -4.47 8.31
CA VAL A 466 11.19 -4.49 9.69
C VAL A 466 10.11 -4.88 10.69
N GLY A 467 10.49 -5.80 11.60
CA GLY A 467 9.71 -6.18 12.77
C GLY A 467 8.60 -7.17 12.49
N ILE A 468 8.47 -7.71 11.27
CA ILE A 468 7.47 -8.73 10.95
C ILE A 468 8.09 -10.12 11.06
N GLN A 469 7.52 -10.95 11.93
CA GLN A 469 7.90 -12.36 12.11
C GLN A 469 6.65 -13.23 12.10
N ALA A 470 6.60 -14.22 11.20
CA ALA A 470 5.43 -15.08 11.02
C ALA A 470 4.09 -14.30 10.89
N GLY A 471 4.13 -13.16 10.21
CA GLY A 471 2.97 -12.27 10.02
C GLY A 471 2.64 -11.36 11.21
N ILE A 472 3.34 -11.46 12.35
CA ILE A 472 3.13 -10.57 13.51
C ILE A 472 4.17 -9.47 13.48
N ARG A 473 3.72 -8.20 13.52
CA ARG A 473 4.64 -7.07 13.66
C ARG A 473 4.90 -6.76 15.12
N ALA A 474 6.16 -6.57 15.49
CA ALA A 474 6.55 -6.24 16.85
C ALA A 474 7.90 -5.52 16.90
N ILE A 475 8.11 -4.83 18.02
CA ILE A 475 9.37 -4.18 18.40
C ILE A 475 9.64 -4.45 19.87
N TYR A 476 10.88 -4.25 20.28
CA TYR A 476 11.27 -4.22 21.68
C TYR A 476 11.68 -2.80 22.06
N GLU A 477 11.07 -2.24 23.08
CA GLU A 477 11.43 -0.93 23.65
C GLU A 477 12.48 -1.11 24.75
N PHE A 478 13.50 -0.27 24.77
CA PHE A 478 14.36 -0.12 25.94
C PHE A 478 13.66 0.66 27.05
N VAL A 479 13.52 0.04 28.21
CA VAL A 479 12.94 0.65 29.40
C VAL A 479 13.93 0.62 30.55
N GLU A 480 14.08 1.76 31.21
CA GLU A 480 14.88 1.93 32.42
C GLU A 480 13.93 1.98 33.63
N ASP A 481 13.94 0.96 34.49
CA ASP A 481 13.24 0.99 35.79
C ASP A 481 14.25 0.76 36.92
N LYS A 482 14.36 1.74 37.83
CA LYS A 482 15.10 1.63 39.11
C LYS A 482 16.47 0.93 38.99
N GLU A 483 17.29 1.39 38.04
CA GLU A 483 18.67 0.90 37.79
C GLU A 483 18.79 -0.41 36.98
N GLU A 484 17.69 -1.01 36.50
CA GLU A 484 17.73 -2.14 35.56
C GLU A 484 17.18 -1.74 34.17
N LEU A 485 17.99 -2.02 33.15
CA LEU A 485 17.58 -1.95 31.75
C LEU A 485 16.95 -3.28 31.33
N TYR A 486 15.77 -3.22 30.73
CA TYR A 486 15.14 -4.38 30.10
C TYR A 486 14.47 -4.02 28.77
N LEU A 487 14.26 -5.04 27.96
CA LEU A 487 13.54 -4.94 26.69
C LEU A 487 12.08 -5.30 26.89
N GLN A 488 11.20 -4.33 26.70
CA GLN A 488 9.76 -4.53 26.72
C GLN A 488 9.27 -4.92 25.33
N TYR A 489 8.69 -6.11 25.19
CA TYR A 489 8.03 -6.51 23.94
C TYR A 489 6.77 -5.66 23.71
N VAL A 490 6.70 -4.98 22.57
CA VAL A 490 5.57 -4.16 22.16
C VAL A 490 4.93 -4.76 20.90
N PRO A 491 3.78 -5.45 21.03
CA PRO A 491 3.10 -6.06 19.90
C PRO A 491 2.40 -5.00 19.03
N GLY A 492 2.61 -5.12 17.72
CA GLY A 492 1.92 -4.36 16.68
C GLY A 492 0.82 -5.17 16.00
N ARG A 493 0.54 -4.79 14.75
CA ARG A 493 -0.50 -5.42 13.93
C ARG A 493 -0.14 -6.84 13.50
N VAL A 494 -1.19 -7.62 13.24
CA VAL A 494 -1.08 -8.89 12.53
C VAL A 494 -1.34 -8.66 11.05
N PHE A 495 -0.36 -9.05 10.25
CA PHE A 495 -0.46 -9.16 8.81
C PHE A 495 -0.89 -10.57 8.47
N SER A 496 -1.97 -10.57 7.71
CA SER A 496 -2.67 -11.74 7.30
C SER A 496 -1.76 -12.51 6.35
N GLU A 497 -1.32 -11.87 5.27
CA GLU A 497 -0.33 -12.38 4.31
C GLU A 497 0.98 -11.62 4.57
N TYR A 498 2.08 -12.36 4.62
CA TYR A 498 3.43 -11.83 4.49
C TYR A 498 4.39 -12.99 4.30
N GLN A 499 5.02 -13.07 3.13
CA GLN A 499 6.06 -14.04 2.85
C GLN A 499 7.34 -13.35 2.41
N ILE A 500 8.45 -13.99 2.71
CA ILE A 500 9.77 -13.62 2.21
C ILE A 500 10.27 -14.77 1.33
N PRO A 501 11.04 -14.48 0.27
CA PRO A 501 11.68 -15.51 -0.51
C PRO A 501 12.64 -16.34 0.35
N PRO A 502 12.91 -17.60 -0.03
CA PRO A 502 13.86 -18.45 0.69
C PRO A 502 15.30 -17.91 0.63
N GLU A 503 15.61 -17.13 -0.40
CA GLU A 503 16.90 -16.47 -0.57
C GLU A 503 16.93 -15.19 0.29
N PRO A 504 17.88 -15.06 1.24
CA PRO A 504 17.97 -13.89 2.08
C PRO A 504 18.50 -12.69 1.29
N TYR A 505 17.96 -11.50 1.58
CA TYR A 505 18.48 -10.25 1.05
C TYR A 505 19.85 -9.95 1.67
N GLN A 506 20.85 -9.71 0.83
CA GLN A 506 22.21 -9.36 1.26
C GLN A 506 22.35 -7.85 1.41
N CYS A 507 22.61 -7.38 2.63
CA CYS A 507 22.96 -5.98 2.85
C CYS A 507 24.26 -5.62 2.14
N ILE A 508 24.27 -4.44 1.50
CA ILE A 508 25.48 -3.92 0.86
C ILE A 508 26.41 -3.31 1.91
N GLN A 509 27.71 -3.32 1.60
CA GLN A 509 28.67 -2.53 2.36
C GLN A 509 28.48 -1.04 2.06
N ILE A 510 28.47 -0.22 3.10
CA ILE A 510 28.27 1.23 2.98
C ILE A 510 29.48 1.93 2.33
N TYR A 511 29.21 2.76 1.31
CA TYR A 511 30.22 3.60 0.64
C TYR A 511 30.23 5.07 1.07
N LYS A 512 29.27 5.50 1.92
CA LYS A 512 29.08 6.89 2.40
C LYS A 512 29.04 7.94 1.29
N ASP A 513 28.45 7.58 0.15
CA ASP A 513 28.21 8.43 -1.02
C ASP A 513 27.15 9.53 -0.78
N ASP A 514 26.80 10.27 -1.83
CA ASP A 514 25.77 11.32 -1.77
C ASP A 514 24.40 10.79 -1.31
N ILE A 515 24.02 9.57 -1.67
CA ILE A 515 22.75 8.95 -1.25
C ILE A 515 22.78 8.73 0.26
N TYR A 516 23.89 8.21 0.79
CA TYR A 516 24.07 8.05 2.24
C TYR A 516 23.95 9.39 2.97
N GLN A 517 24.57 10.45 2.45
CA GLN A 517 24.51 11.78 3.07
C GLN A 517 23.09 12.36 3.05
N ILE A 518 22.33 12.19 1.96
CA ILE A 518 20.93 12.63 1.90
C ILE A 518 20.06 11.87 2.93
N LEU A 519 20.26 10.55 3.06
CA LEU A 519 19.41 9.72 3.93
C LEU A 519 19.74 9.87 5.42
N PHE A 520 21.01 9.99 5.77
CA PHE A 520 21.49 9.88 7.16
C PHE A 520 22.39 11.03 7.63
N GLY A 521 22.79 11.94 6.75
CA GLY A 521 23.57 13.11 7.10
C GLY A 521 22.77 14.18 7.85
N ASN A 522 23.42 15.28 8.19
CA ASN A 522 22.75 16.45 8.76
C ASN A 522 21.97 17.17 7.66
N ALA A 523 20.70 16.80 7.50
CA ALA A 523 19.84 17.34 6.47
C ALA A 523 19.46 18.80 6.76
N ASN A 524 19.66 19.65 5.77
CA ASN A 524 18.94 20.92 5.70
C ASN A 524 17.52 20.69 5.16
N TYR A 525 16.71 21.74 5.09
CA TYR A 525 15.32 21.63 4.65
C TYR A 525 15.15 21.02 3.24
N ILE A 526 16.07 21.30 2.32
CA ILE A 526 16.04 20.79 0.95
C ILE A 526 16.49 19.33 0.89
N ASP A 527 17.51 18.96 1.66
CA ASP A 527 17.94 17.57 1.82
C ASP A 527 16.85 16.71 2.46
N ASP A 528 16.10 17.24 3.43
CA ASP A 528 14.93 16.57 4.02
C ASP A 528 13.84 16.27 2.98
N LEU A 529 13.63 17.20 2.04
CA LEU A 529 12.70 16.98 0.94
C LEU A 529 13.22 15.89 -0.02
N CYS A 530 14.50 15.97 -0.39
CA CYS A 530 15.14 14.94 -1.22
C CYS A 530 15.06 13.56 -0.54
N LYS A 531 15.32 13.48 0.77
CA LYS A 531 15.19 12.26 1.56
C LYS A 531 13.78 11.69 1.47
N ARG A 532 12.73 12.50 1.61
CA ARG A 532 11.33 12.03 1.45
C ARG A 532 11.06 11.48 0.06
N SER A 533 11.51 12.17 -0.99
CA SER A 533 11.34 11.69 -2.36
C SER A 533 12.06 10.36 -2.60
N LEU A 534 13.28 10.19 -2.08
CA LEU A 534 14.04 8.93 -2.15
C LEU A 534 13.37 7.79 -1.37
N VAL A 535 12.87 8.07 -0.16
CA VAL A 535 12.08 7.12 0.64
C VAL A 535 10.84 6.67 -0.14
N ASN A 536 10.09 7.60 -0.72
CA ASN A 536 8.91 7.29 -1.53
C ASN A 536 9.26 6.41 -2.73
N VAL A 537 10.37 6.69 -3.42
CA VAL A 537 10.86 5.83 -4.52
C VAL A 537 11.09 4.40 -4.04
N CYS A 538 11.79 4.19 -2.92
CA CYS A 538 12.04 2.85 -2.38
C CYS A 538 10.73 2.15 -1.99
N GLU A 539 9.82 2.88 -1.36
CA GLU A 539 8.53 2.37 -0.94
C GLU A 539 7.64 1.93 -2.11
N THR A 540 7.86 2.45 -3.32
CA THR A 540 7.15 2.02 -4.52
C THR A 540 7.47 0.58 -4.94
N GLU A 541 8.64 0.04 -4.56
CA GLU A 541 9.03 -1.34 -4.89
C GLU A 541 8.16 -2.38 -4.18
N TYR A 542 7.68 -2.05 -2.98
CA TYR A 542 6.76 -2.91 -2.22
C TYR A 542 5.30 -2.80 -2.70
N ILE A 543 5.01 -1.91 -3.67
CA ILE A 543 3.68 -1.80 -4.26
C ILE A 543 3.60 -2.73 -5.46
N ARG A 544 2.77 -3.76 -5.32
CA ARG A 544 2.55 -4.74 -6.37
C ARG A 544 1.68 -4.21 -7.52
N ASP A 545 0.61 -3.48 -7.21
CA ASP A 545 -0.28 -2.97 -8.25
C ASP A 545 0.44 -1.91 -9.09
N TRP A 546 0.63 -2.20 -10.38
CA TRP A 546 1.35 -1.30 -11.29
C TRP A 546 0.67 0.05 -11.47
N THR A 547 -0.65 0.13 -11.35
CA THR A 547 -1.38 1.40 -11.44
C THR A 547 -1.01 2.29 -10.25
N GLN A 548 -1.05 1.73 -9.04
CA GLN A 548 -0.68 2.39 -7.80
C GLN A 548 0.80 2.77 -7.80
N ARG A 549 1.68 1.86 -8.20
CA ARG A 549 3.13 2.09 -8.28
C ARG A 549 3.47 3.27 -9.20
N ILE A 550 2.93 3.27 -10.42
CA ILE A 550 3.17 4.36 -11.38
C ILE A 550 2.52 5.67 -10.92
N SER A 551 1.31 5.63 -10.35
CA SER A 551 0.69 6.83 -9.77
C SER A 551 1.56 7.44 -8.68
N TYR A 552 2.08 6.60 -7.79
CA TYR A 552 2.87 7.06 -6.65
C TYR A 552 4.20 7.68 -7.08
N LEU A 553 4.86 7.14 -8.11
CA LEU A 553 6.04 7.76 -8.70
C LEU A 553 5.75 9.12 -9.34
N PHE A 554 4.59 9.27 -10.00
CA PHE A 554 4.18 10.58 -10.53
C PHE A 554 3.86 11.59 -9.43
N ASP A 555 3.23 11.15 -8.34
CA ASP A 555 2.92 12.01 -7.21
C ASP A 555 4.19 12.44 -6.46
N THR A 556 5.16 11.52 -6.32
CA THR A 556 6.51 11.81 -5.79
C THR A 556 7.24 12.82 -6.68
N PHE A 557 7.18 12.68 -8.01
CA PHE A 557 7.79 13.66 -8.91
C PHE A 557 7.16 15.06 -8.76
N ASP A 558 5.83 15.12 -8.65
CA ASP A 558 5.13 16.40 -8.53
C ASP A 558 5.40 17.09 -7.17
N GLY A 559 5.71 16.32 -6.13
CA GLY A 559 6.00 16.83 -4.78
C GLY A 559 7.43 17.33 -4.55
N ILE A 560 8.33 17.18 -5.53
CA ILE A 560 9.72 17.68 -5.50
C ILE A 560 9.83 19.20 -5.25
N ASP A 561 8.83 20.00 -5.63
CA ASP A 561 8.76 21.44 -5.28
C ASP A 561 7.39 21.80 -4.66
N PRO A 562 7.27 21.68 -3.32
CA PRO A 562 6.00 21.85 -2.60
C PRO A 562 5.51 23.30 -2.57
N ARG A 563 6.32 24.26 -3.02
CA ARG A 563 5.92 25.67 -3.12
C ARG A 563 4.96 25.93 -4.28
N ASN A 564 4.88 25.00 -5.23
CA ASN A 564 4.39 25.32 -6.56
C ASN A 564 3.20 24.48 -7.00
N TYR A 565 2.03 25.10 -6.95
CA TYR A 565 0.78 24.53 -7.44
C TYR A 565 0.75 24.34 -8.97
N ASN A 566 1.68 24.95 -9.71
CA ASN A 566 1.76 24.80 -11.16
C ASN A 566 2.77 23.71 -11.53
N LYS A 567 2.25 22.53 -11.89
CA LYS A 567 3.03 21.35 -12.32
C LYS A 567 4.00 21.62 -13.47
N GLU A 568 3.72 22.60 -14.34
CA GLU A 568 4.68 22.99 -15.37
C GLU A 568 5.97 23.59 -14.81
N LYS A 569 5.90 24.23 -13.64
CA LYS A 569 7.08 24.83 -13.01
C LYS A 569 7.95 23.77 -12.36
N VAL A 570 7.38 22.71 -11.79
CA VAL A 570 8.13 21.55 -11.26
C VAL A 570 8.89 20.85 -12.39
N ILE A 571 8.19 20.55 -13.50
CA ILE A 571 8.81 19.98 -14.71
C ILE A 571 9.97 20.86 -15.21
N LYS A 572 9.75 22.18 -15.28
CA LYS A 572 10.80 23.13 -15.71
C LYS A 572 11.99 23.12 -14.74
N LEU A 573 11.74 23.12 -13.43
CA LEU A 573 12.79 23.09 -12.41
C LEU A 573 13.63 21.82 -12.53
N VAL A 574 13.00 20.65 -12.46
CA VAL A 574 13.69 19.34 -12.46
C VAL A 574 14.54 19.18 -13.71
N PHE A 575 13.95 19.36 -14.90
CA PHE A 575 14.71 19.17 -16.14
C PHE A 575 15.73 20.29 -16.39
N THR A 576 15.54 21.50 -15.87
CA THR A 576 16.61 22.52 -15.93
C THR A 576 17.80 22.13 -15.04
N MET A 577 17.55 21.50 -13.90
CA MET A 577 18.62 21.07 -12.99
C MET A 577 19.39 19.87 -13.52
N LEU A 578 18.69 18.92 -14.13
CA LEU A 578 19.29 17.70 -14.67
C LEU A 578 20.01 17.92 -16.00
N SER A 579 19.52 18.83 -16.84
CA SER A 579 20.02 18.91 -18.20
C SER A 579 21.39 19.54 -18.35
N ILE A 580 22.14 18.98 -19.29
CA ILE A 580 23.49 19.44 -19.67
C ILE A 580 23.38 20.61 -20.65
N ASP A 581 22.47 20.48 -21.62
CA ASP A 581 22.24 21.49 -22.66
C ASP A 581 20.75 21.63 -23.01
N LYS A 582 20.45 22.57 -23.90
CA LYS A 582 19.09 22.90 -24.34
C LYS A 582 18.41 21.75 -25.08
N THR A 583 19.15 20.95 -25.83
CA THR A 583 18.62 19.82 -26.60
C THR A 583 18.16 18.73 -25.63
N ASP A 584 19.00 18.39 -24.66
CA ASP A 584 18.71 17.43 -23.61
C ASP A 584 17.48 17.86 -22.77
N TYR A 585 17.43 19.14 -22.37
CA TYR A 585 16.27 19.72 -21.67
C TYR A 585 14.97 19.53 -22.46
N LEU A 586 14.97 19.87 -23.75
CA LEU A 586 13.78 19.75 -24.59
C LEU A 586 13.37 18.28 -24.79
N GLN A 587 14.34 17.36 -24.93
CA GLN A 587 14.07 15.94 -25.07
C GLN A 587 13.44 15.34 -23.81
N ASN A 588 14.05 15.57 -22.64
CA ASN A 588 13.55 15.04 -21.36
C ASN A 588 12.18 15.62 -21.00
N LYS A 589 12.01 16.93 -21.18
CA LYS A 589 10.71 17.59 -20.98
C LYS A 589 9.63 16.99 -21.90
N LYS A 590 9.91 16.85 -23.20
CA LYS A 590 8.95 16.28 -24.16
C LYS A 590 8.60 14.85 -23.82
N LYS A 591 9.60 14.04 -23.44
CA LYS A 591 9.39 12.65 -23.01
C LYS A 591 8.48 12.59 -21.78
N TYR A 592 8.75 13.39 -20.75
CA TYR A 592 7.90 13.43 -19.56
C TYR A 592 6.47 13.89 -19.88
N GLU A 593 6.28 14.92 -20.70
CA GLU A 593 4.94 15.38 -21.10
C GLU A 593 4.14 14.30 -21.84
N GLN A 594 4.80 13.52 -22.70
CA GLN A 594 4.19 12.37 -23.37
C GLN A 594 3.75 11.30 -22.36
N LEU A 595 4.61 10.94 -21.40
CA LEU A 595 4.28 9.98 -20.35
C LEU A 595 3.15 10.48 -19.45
N LYS A 596 3.17 11.76 -19.07
CA LYS A 596 2.12 12.40 -18.27
C LYS A 596 0.76 12.31 -18.96
N ASN A 597 0.72 12.61 -20.26
CA ASN A 597 -0.52 12.59 -21.03
C ASN A 597 -1.01 11.17 -21.32
N LYS A 598 -0.09 10.22 -21.55
CA LYS A 598 -0.43 8.81 -21.82
C LYS A 598 -0.87 8.08 -20.55
N TYR A 599 -0.15 8.23 -19.45
CA TYR A 599 -0.34 7.42 -18.23
C TYR A 599 -0.95 8.21 -17.08
N ARG A 600 -0.29 9.30 -16.64
CA ARG A 600 -0.68 10.02 -15.42
C ARG A 600 -2.09 10.60 -15.49
N ASN A 601 -2.42 11.35 -16.54
CA ASN A 601 -3.72 12.01 -16.63
C ASN A 601 -4.87 10.99 -16.74
N PRO A 602 -4.77 9.91 -17.55
CA PRO A 602 -5.81 8.90 -17.56
C PRO A 602 -5.96 8.12 -16.25
N ILE A 603 -4.88 7.86 -15.51
CA ILE A 603 -4.94 7.24 -14.18
C ILE A 603 -5.61 8.21 -13.18
N LEU A 604 -5.08 9.43 -13.05
CA LEU A 604 -5.48 10.39 -12.02
C LEU A 604 -6.86 11.01 -12.26
N HIS A 605 -7.18 11.34 -13.51
CA HIS A 605 -8.41 12.06 -13.87
C HIS A 605 -9.43 11.17 -14.58
N GLY A 606 -8.99 10.10 -15.24
CA GLY A 606 -9.85 9.16 -15.95
C GLY A 606 -10.17 7.89 -15.18
N GLY A 607 -9.55 7.68 -14.01
CA GLY A 607 -9.71 6.47 -13.22
C GLY A 607 -9.40 5.20 -14.00
N LYS A 608 -8.44 5.24 -14.92
CA LYS A 608 -8.04 4.08 -15.72
C LYS A 608 -6.98 3.26 -14.99
N SER A 609 -7.05 1.95 -15.11
CA SER A 609 -5.94 1.06 -14.73
C SER A 609 -4.80 1.21 -15.74
N ILE A 610 -3.55 1.02 -15.29
CA ILE A 610 -2.38 1.06 -16.17
C ILE A 610 -2.48 0.06 -17.33
N PHE A 611 -3.07 -1.11 -17.07
CA PHE A 611 -3.22 -2.18 -18.08
C PHE A 611 -4.29 -1.86 -19.13
N GLU A 612 -5.20 -0.92 -18.84
CA GLU A 612 -6.14 -0.38 -19.84
C GLU A 612 -5.48 0.65 -20.76
N ILE A 613 -4.34 1.19 -20.35
CA ILE A 613 -3.57 2.19 -21.10
C ILE A 613 -2.45 1.52 -21.91
N GLU A 614 -1.79 0.53 -21.32
CA GLU A 614 -0.67 -0.21 -21.90
C GLU A 614 -0.73 -1.66 -21.43
N SER A 615 -0.92 -2.60 -22.36
CA SER A 615 -1.02 -4.02 -22.04
C SER A 615 0.34 -4.69 -21.87
N ASN A 616 1.43 -4.08 -22.35
CA ASN A 616 2.77 -4.63 -22.23
C ASN A 616 3.44 -4.23 -20.90
N ILE A 617 3.57 -5.20 -19.99
CA ILE A 617 4.22 -5.01 -18.68
C ILE A 617 5.66 -4.49 -18.79
N ASN A 618 6.41 -4.86 -19.83
CA ASN A 618 7.78 -4.38 -20.02
C ASN A 618 7.83 -2.88 -20.35
N GLU A 619 6.82 -2.35 -21.04
CA GLU A 619 6.71 -0.92 -21.28
C GLU A 619 6.33 -0.18 -19.99
N ILE A 620 5.43 -0.75 -19.18
CA ILE A 620 5.11 -0.19 -17.85
C ILE A 620 6.37 -0.13 -16.97
N LYS A 621 7.15 -1.22 -16.91
CA LYS A 621 8.43 -1.28 -16.17
C LYS A 621 9.39 -0.17 -16.60
N LYS A 622 9.55 0.06 -17.92
CA LYS A 622 10.38 1.15 -18.45
C LYS A 622 9.91 2.54 -18.01
N VAL A 623 8.61 2.76 -17.91
CA VAL A 623 8.05 4.03 -17.41
C VAL A 623 8.37 4.20 -15.92
N GLY A 624 8.19 3.15 -15.13
CA GLY A 624 8.54 3.15 -13.70
C GLY A 624 10.02 3.50 -13.49
N LEU A 625 10.92 2.77 -14.17
CA LEU A 625 12.37 2.98 -14.07
C LEU A 625 12.78 4.39 -14.51
N TYR A 626 12.16 4.93 -15.58
CA TYR A 626 12.42 6.30 -16.01
C TYR A 626 12.06 7.33 -14.93
N LEU A 627 10.89 7.19 -14.28
CA LEU A 627 10.46 8.10 -13.23
C LEU A 627 11.38 8.00 -12.01
N GLN A 628 11.69 6.78 -11.56
CA GLN A 628 12.60 6.52 -10.44
C GLN A 628 13.96 7.17 -10.66
N ASN A 629 14.61 6.87 -11.79
CA ASN A 629 15.92 7.44 -12.10
C ASN A 629 15.88 8.97 -12.17
N THR A 630 14.83 9.55 -12.77
CA THR A 630 14.70 11.01 -12.84
C THR A 630 14.61 11.66 -11.45
N ILE A 631 13.86 11.05 -10.52
CA ILE A 631 13.72 11.54 -9.15
C ILE A 631 15.04 11.40 -8.39
N VAL A 632 15.69 10.24 -8.48
CA VAL A 632 16.97 9.95 -7.82
C VAL A 632 18.07 10.88 -8.32
N ASP A 633 18.23 11.00 -9.64
CA ASP A 633 19.22 11.88 -10.27
C ASP A 633 19.02 13.34 -9.84
N TYR A 634 17.77 13.77 -9.70
CA TYR A 634 17.47 15.13 -9.25
C TYR A 634 17.92 15.34 -7.80
N CYS A 635 17.57 14.42 -6.90
CA CYS A 635 17.94 14.49 -5.49
C CYS A 635 19.47 14.54 -5.31
N ILE A 636 20.20 13.64 -5.97
CA ILE A 636 21.67 13.63 -5.97
C ILE A 636 22.20 14.95 -6.53
N LYS A 637 21.63 15.44 -7.63
CA LYS A 637 22.10 16.69 -8.25
C LYS A 637 21.92 17.89 -7.32
N ILE A 638 20.79 18.00 -6.63
CA ILE A 638 20.51 19.09 -5.69
C ILE A 638 21.46 19.02 -4.50
N HIS A 639 21.64 17.84 -3.92
CA HIS A 639 22.57 17.64 -2.82
C HIS A 639 24.02 17.99 -3.20
N SER A 640 24.48 17.54 -4.38
CA SER A 640 25.84 17.83 -4.88
C SER A 640 26.11 19.33 -5.11
N LEU A 641 25.05 20.14 -5.22
CA LEU A 641 25.14 21.59 -5.36
C LEU A 641 25.13 22.31 -3.99
N SER A 642 25.04 21.57 -2.88
CA SER A 642 24.98 22.06 -1.50
C SER A 642 23.88 23.11 -1.29
N ILE A 643 22.73 22.91 -1.95
CA ILE A 643 21.59 23.82 -1.86
C ILE A 643 20.84 23.52 -0.56
N SER A 644 20.76 24.52 0.31
CA SER A 644 20.18 24.40 1.64
C SER A 644 18.86 25.17 1.82
N THR A 645 18.61 26.12 0.93
CA THR A 645 17.40 26.97 0.96
C THR A 645 16.72 27.08 -0.40
N TRP A 646 15.45 27.48 -0.36
CA TRP A 646 14.67 27.77 -1.55
C TRP A 646 15.23 28.92 -2.40
N GLU A 647 15.84 29.92 -1.76
CA GLU A 647 16.43 31.06 -2.47
C GLU A 647 17.67 30.63 -3.26
N GLU A 648 18.52 29.80 -2.66
CA GLU A 648 19.67 29.19 -3.33
C GLU A 648 19.23 28.35 -4.53
N LEU A 649 18.19 27.53 -4.35
CA LEU A 649 17.62 26.74 -5.43
C LEU A 649 17.15 27.62 -6.60
N ASP A 650 16.41 28.68 -6.31
CA ASP A 650 15.90 29.61 -7.32
C ASP A 650 17.02 30.37 -8.03
N ASN A 651 18.09 30.73 -7.32
CA ASN A 651 19.26 31.38 -7.89
C ASN A 651 20.02 30.46 -8.86
N VAL A 652 20.32 29.23 -8.44
CA VAL A 652 20.97 28.23 -9.29
C VAL A 652 20.10 27.91 -10.50
N TYR A 653 18.79 27.73 -10.29
CA TYR A 653 17.82 27.53 -11.36
C TYR A 653 17.87 28.65 -12.40
N ARG A 654 17.85 29.92 -11.97
CA ARG A 654 17.90 31.08 -12.88
C ARG A 654 19.19 31.13 -13.67
N VAL A 655 20.33 30.79 -13.06
CA VAL A 655 21.63 30.74 -13.76
C VAL A 655 21.62 29.66 -14.84
N LYS A 656 21.23 28.42 -14.49
CA LYS A 656 21.12 27.32 -15.45
C LYS A 656 20.10 27.60 -16.55
N GLN A 657 18.96 28.20 -16.21
CA GLN A 657 17.97 28.53 -17.22
C GLN A 657 18.50 29.56 -18.24
N ARG A 658 19.37 30.50 -17.83
CA ARG A 658 20.00 31.44 -18.75
C ARG A 658 20.98 30.72 -19.67
N SER A 659 21.78 29.78 -19.17
CA SER A 659 22.71 29.01 -20.00
C SER A 659 22.01 28.09 -21.00
N LEU A 660 20.79 27.64 -20.71
CA LEU A 660 19.96 26.85 -21.63
C LEU A 660 19.18 27.69 -22.67
N LYS A 661 19.14 29.03 -22.51
CA LYS A 661 18.47 29.93 -23.47
C LYS A 661 19.40 30.37 -24.60
N VAL A 662 20.69 30.54 -24.29
CA VAL A 662 21.79 30.67 -25.26
C VAL A 662 21.87 29.37 -26.06
#